data_AF-A0A3M2AW54-F1
#
_entry.id   AF-A0A3M2AW54-F1
#
_cell.length_a   1.000
_cell.length_b   1.000
_cell.length_c   1.000
_cell.angle_alpha   90.00
_cell.angle_beta   90.00
_cell.angle_gamma   90.00
#
_symmetry.space_group_name_H-M   'P 1'
#
loop_
_entity.id
_entity.type
_entity.pdbx_description
1 polymer ?
#
loop_
_entity_poly.entity_id
_entity_poly.type
_entity_poly.pdbx_seq_one_letter_code
_entity_poly.pdbx_strand_id
1 'polypeptide(L)'
;MPLLPALAVLLPLLHLPHDDVHAVAVGPGPNGGLEIVLASNSHVKFLRSTDLGLSWSTIAGDGLGFTQGTAALYWNHPTDPRFFLGTRSGVWTVRPGAQAVAARDGLPADDRTVAALAAPANGSGPVLLVTTGGRVLAWDEAAASWQLLLTTGDADLHAQIAVCPDYDPNAPPGPQRMILAGIAGRLWMSKDGGRNWVIHPRFAAPAAGPDDWWITGLAFASDFAASGGIVLGRGRDDPAAATGTAGELWRSGDFGGAFVRVQGTDSAVRALAAAGPGPAGRHWFFAACEAIPEPGAAPMPPGVLRSADGGVHWDDAGNHQDFFLENERETAVALERARDFGFAVSPAFAADGRLFLGRQSGLYAGEDQGAVWHQVAFRSAAHVRDLDLGTDAAGDLVAFAGAYGSGLVRTRVDSGTTTLLDGPLFYNRSVAVSAHFARDGAVGLAGEGGVAFWLDPAGGNAFGRTGWLWPVTPRNPRALAFHPTFDLGPPPLDGEAILAWSTWAPDRIFLSGDGGRHVFEVSRQLDGSPMPPVLRMEIAPTCGSASPADWRDVYAIAGPALFRLTPKGWLPLGAPGGTLINLALDPGFRRPEAPRLFVAEQTAPRVWQVLDREDGPVWTALPRAGLEGEIRDLAVPPDFDRRPVLYASTWGTGVVRIDLAAPRPAWEPVGGPFPEEWCEPIRLPRTFALDRRIVVGTQSGLVVGEDRPGAPWRRLPAPYTVEDSYSGLRWYDPNHPANPQPDRVWPWQRERRRDLPGLSGLDLVGLDLSWCEHDGARLEWRLRARRVELRTLGGPGLGSVTVELFDPGSGQVLAAVGEDLGLGSVLEPRRVGVELAGSAEVGFRAVFRLDPGERAVVDGLTVFPD
;
A
#
# COMPACT_ATOMS: atom_id res chain seq x y z
N MET A 1 5.19 -30.55 37.04
CA MET A 1 3.97 -30.61 36.20
C MET A 1 2.78 -30.17 37.01
N PRO A 2 2.26 -28.95 36.75
CA PRO A 2 0.83 -28.67 36.82
C PRO A 2 0.31 -28.16 35.47
N LEU A 3 -1.00 -28.30 35.31
CA LEU A 3 -1.78 -28.21 34.07
C LEU A 3 -1.72 -26.84 33.38
N LEU A 4 -1.58 -26.88 32.05
CA LEU A 4 -1.82 -25.78 31.11
C LEU A 4 -3.29 -25.32 31.23
N PRO A 5 -3.57 -24.02 31.43
CA PRO A 5 -4.89 -23.50 31.14
C PRO A 5 -5.07 -23.40 29.63
N ALA A 6 -6.25 -23.80 29.16
CA ALA A 6 -6.67 -23.79 27.77
C ALA A 6 -6.42 -22.43 27.12
N LEU A 7 -5.73 -22.44 25.97
CA LEU A 7 -5.64 -21.29 25.08
C LEU A 7 -7.06 -20.90 24.67
N ALA A 8 -7.50 -19.69 25.04
CA ALA A 8 -8.55 -19.01 24.32
C ALA A 8 -8.07 -18.83 22.87
N VAL A 9 -8.87 -19.31 21.93
CA VAL A 9 -8.66 -19.12 20.49
C VAL A 9 -8.71 -17.62 20.20
N LEU A 10 -7.54 -16.99 20.17
CA LEU A 10 -7.35 -15.74 19.44
C LEU A 10 -7.43 -16.10 17.96
N LEU A 11 -8.53 -15.68 17.31
CA LEU A 11 -8.60 -15.57 15.86
C LEU A 11 -7.34 -14.82 15.39
N PRO A 12 -6.47 -15.41 14.56
CA PRO A 12 -5.41 -14.64 13.94
C PRO A 12 -6.06 -13.73 12.90
N LEU A 13 -5.91 -12.43 13.09
CA LEU A 13 -6.19 -11.41 12.09
C LEU A 13 -5.37 -11.77 10.84
N LEU A 14 -6.05 -12.12 9.75
CA LEU A 14 -5.46 -12.16 8.41
C LEU A 14 -4.89 -10.75 8.14
N HIS A 15 -3.62 -10.63 7.79
CA HIS A 15 -3.04 -9.35 7.36
C HIS A 15 -2.60 -9.45 5.90
N LEU A 16 -3.57 -9.39 4.99
CA LEU A 16 -3.28 -9.22 3.56
C LEU A 16 -2.63 -7.85 3.34
N PRO A 17 -1.71 -7.68 2.36
CA PRO A 17 -1.43 -6.37 1.77
C PRO A 17 -2.75 -5.68 1.43
N HIS A 18 -3.14 -4.66 2.19
CA HIS A 18 -4.29 -3.85 1.83
C HIS A 18 -3.87 -2.90 0.72
N ASP A 19 -4.20 -3.31 -0.51
CA ASP A 19 -4.16 -2.49 -1.70
C ASP A 19 -5.40 -1.57 -1.70
N ASP A 20 -5.63 -0.81 -0.63
CA ASP A 20 -6.85 -0.01 -0.53
C ASP A 20 -6.85 1.16 -1.54
N VAL A 21 -7.92 1.28 -2.33
CA VAL A 21 -8.09 2.37 -3.31
C VAL A 21 -9.37 3.13 -3.04
N HIS A 22 -9.25 4.42 -2.76
CA HIS A 22 -10.40 5.29 -2.49
C HIS A 22 -10.91 6.00 -3.75
N ALA A 23 -10.00 6.32 -4.67
CA ALA A 23 -10.33 7.01 -5.90
C ALA A 23 -9.39 6.58 -7.01
N VAL A 24 -9.91 6.59 -8.23
CA VAL A 24 -9.17 6.28 -9.44
C VAL A 24 -9.60 7.27 -10.54
N ALA A 25 -8.66 7.67 -11.38
CA ALA A 25 -8.89 8.46 -12.58
C ALA A 25 -8.05 7.92 -13.72
N VAL A 26 -8.53 8.06 -14.95
CA VAL A 26 -7.79 7.65 -16.15
C VAL A 26 -7.83 8.74 -17.21
N GLY A 27 -6.70 8.93 -17.88
CA GLY A 27 -6.51 9.89 -18.96
C GLY A 27 -5.55 9.34 -20.02
N PRO A 28 -5.41 10.03 -21.17
CA PRO A 28 -4.32 9.76 -22.11
C PRO A 28 -2.97 10.00 -21.41
N GLY A 29 -2.11 8.99 -21.48
CA GLY A 29 -0.74 9.05 -20.97
C GLY A 29 0.24 9.66 -21.98
N PRO A 30 1.49 9.92 -21.56
CA PRO A 30 2.50 10.61 -22.38
C PRO A 30 2.88 9.86 -23.66
N ASN A 31 2.68 8.55 -23.70
CA ASN A 31 3.03 7.67 -24.83
C ASN A 31 1.83 7.33 -25.72
N GLY A 32 0.68 7.98 -25.54
CA GLY A 32 -0.57 7.68 -26.25
C GLY A 32 -1.37 6.49 -25.70
N GLY A 33 -0.84 5.79 -24.69
CA GLY A 33 -1.59 4.80 -23.89
C GLY A 33 -2.47 5.45 -22.81
N LEU A 34 -2.94 4.67 -21.84
CA LEU A 34 -3.65 5.19 -20.66
C LEU A 34 -2.66 5.48 -19.52
N GLU A 35 -2.87 6.61 -18.85
CA GLU A 35 -2.31 6.87 -17.51
C GLU A 35 -3.42 6.68 -16.48
N ILE A 36 -3.19 5.76 -15.55
CA ILE A 36 -4.09 5.45 -14.43
C ILE A 36 -3.53 6.14 -13.20
N VAL A 37 -4.33 6.98 -12.54
CA VAL A 37 -3.98 7.61 -11.26
C VAL A 37 -4.87 7.08 -10.17
N LEU A 38 -4.30 6.63 -9.05
CA LEU A 38 -5.05 6.14 -7.89
C LEU A 38 -4.72 6.92 -6.61
N ALA A 39 -5.64 6.89 -5.64
CA ALA A 39 -5.45 7.38 -4.28
C ALA A 39 -5.70 6.26 -3.25
N SER A 40 -4.88 6.20 -2.20
CA SER A 40 -4.87 5.12 -1.18
C SER A 40 -4.57 5.68 0.24
N ASN A 41 -4.69 4.86 1.28
CA ASN A 41 -4.38 5.23 2.67
C ASN A 41 -3.10 4.60 3.22
N SER A 42 -2.88 3.31 2.96
CA SER A 42 -2.04 2.49 3.83
C SER A 42 -0.57 2.89 3.80
N HIS A 43 -0.03 3.25 2.62
CA HIS A 43 1.35 3.73 2.44
C HIS A 43 1.54 4.66 1.23
N VAL A 44 0.44 5.00 0.56
CA VAL A 44 0.41 5.51 -0.79
C VAL A 44 -0.57 6.65 -0.86
N LYS A 45 -0.15 7.87 -1.22
CA LYS A 45 -1.07 9.01 -1.37
C LYS A 45 -1.65 9.05 -2.77
N PHE A 46 -0.78 9.10 -3.76
CA PHE A 46 -1.12 9.04 -5.17
C PHE A 46 -0.06 8.27 -5.97
N LEU A 47 -0.50 7.33 -6.79
CA LEU A 47 0.35 6.64 -7.76
C LEU A 47 -0.18 6.84 -9.15
N ARG A 48 0.72 6.68 -10.12
CA ARG A 48 0.37 6.51 -11.52
C ARG A 48 0.95 5.23 -12.12
N SER A 49 0.22 4.66 -13.05
CA SER A 49 0.70 3.63 -13.97
C SER A 49 0.49 4.09 -15.40
N THR A 50 1.45 3.77 -16.27
CA THR A 50 1.37 4.00 -17.74
C THR A 50 1.41 2.70 -18.54
N ASP A 51 1.30 1.57 -17.85
CA ASP A 51 1.42 0.21 -18.38
C ASP A 51 0.28 -0.69 -17.86
N LEU A 52 -0.90 -0.11 -17.66
CA LEU A 52 -2.12 -0.81 -17.25
C LEU A 52 -2.01 -1.54 -15.90
N GLY A 53 -1.25 -0.95 -14.98
CA GLY A 53 -1.10 -1.45 -13.61
C GLY A 53 0.01 -2.48 -13.42
N LEU A 54 0.86 -2.73 -14.42
CA LEU A 54 2.02 -3.62 -14.27
C LEU A 54 3.11 -3.00 -13.41
N SER A 55 3.26 -1.68 -13.46
CA SER A 55 4.14 -0.93 -12.57
C SER A 55 3.52 0.39 -12.15
N TRP A 56 3.94 0.86 -10.98
CA TRP A 56 3.40 2.06 -10.34
C TRP A 56 4.54 3.00 -9.93
N SER A 57 4.32 4.29 -10.13
CA SER A 57 5.24 5.36 -9.77
C SER A 57 4.55 6.40 -8.91
N THR A 58 5.29 7.06 -8.03
CA THR A 58 4.73 8.08 -7.14
C THR A 58 4.43 9.38 -7.86
N ILE A 59 3.31 10.01 -7.50
CA ILE A 59 3.08 11.43 -7.80
C ILE A 59 3.45 12.25 -6.55
N ALA A 60 4.42 13.16 -6.71
CA ALA A 60 4.88 14.07 -5.66
C ALA A 60 4.94 15.52 -6.18
N GLY A 61 5.30 16.47 -5.31
CA GLY A 61 5.41 17.90 -5.63
C GLY A 61 4.53 18.79 -4.76
N ASP A 62 5.00 20.01 -4.49
CA ASP A 62 4.27 21.07 -3.75
C ASP A 62 3.64 20.62 -2.41
N GLY A 63 4.33 19.73 -1.69
CA GLY A 63 3.88 19.22 -0.40
C GLY A 63 2.68 18.27 -0.48
N LEU A 64 2.35 17.73 -1.65
CA LEU A 64 1.33 16.67 -1.82
C LEU A 64 1.62 15.49 -0.87
N GLY A 65 2.91 15.22 -0.67
CA GLY A 65 3.44 14.24 0.26
C GLY A 65 3.07 14.43 1.73
N PHE A 66 2.39 15.50 2.15
CA PHE A 66 2.01 15.72 3.55
C PHE A 66 0.53 15.54 3.85
N THR A 67 -0.28 15.36 2.81
CA THR A 67 -1.71 15.21 2.97
C THR A 67 -2.16 13.85 2.47
N GLN A 68 -3.41 13.52 2.73
CA GLN A 68 -4.00 12.26 2.37
C GLN A 68 -4.91 12.46 1.16
N GLY A 69 -4.77 11.59 0.15
CA GLY A 69 -5.65 11.59 -1.02
C GLY A 69 -7.08 11.20 -0.66
N THR A 70 -8.03 11.83 -1.35
CA THR A 70 -9.49 11.57 -1.20
C THR A 70 -10.21 11.47 -2.54
N ALA A 71 -9.73 12.13 -3.60
CA ALA A 71 -10.33 12.08 -4.93
C ALA A 71 -9.28 12.18 -6.04
N ALA A 72 -9.59 11.65 -7.21
CA ALA A 72 -8.82 11.83 -8.43
C ALA A 72 -9.78 12.06 -9.60
N LEU A 73 -9.45 12.98 -10.50
CA LEU A 73 -10.25 13.30 -11.68
C LEU A 73 -9.32 13.66 -12.84
N TYR A 74 -9.59 13.15 -14.04
CA TYR A 74 -8.96 13.64 -15.27
C TYR A 74 -9.84 14.71 -15.92
N TRP A 75 -9.27 15.89 -16.20
CA TRP A 75 -9.94 16.96 -16.94
C TRP A 75 -9.38 17.04 -18.35
N ASN A 76 -10.21 16.71 -19.34
CA ASN A 76 -9.88 16.73 -20.75
C ASN A 76 -9.89 18.16 -21.34
N HIS A 77 -9.24 19.11 -20.67
CA HIS A 77 -9.23 20.51 -21.09
C HIS A 77 -8.66 20.64 -22.53
N PRO A 78 -9.28 21.43 -23.42
CA PRO A 78 -8.89 21.46 -24.84
C PRO A 78 -7.43 21.83 -25.12
N THR A 79 -6.81 22.61 -24.24
CA THR A 79 -5.43 23.08 -24.41
C THR A 79 -4.49 22.68 -23.28
N ASP A 80 -5.02 22.13 -22.18
CA ASP A 80 -4.21 21.80 -21.00
C ASP A 80 -4.77 20.60 -20.21
N PRO A 81 -4.88 19.43 -20.86
CA PRO A 81 -5.40 18.23 -20.20
C PRO A 81 -4.54 17.82 -19.01
N ARG A 82 -5.17 17.56 -17.87
CA ARG A 82 -4.47 17.23 -16.62
C ARG A 82 -5.36 16.56 -15.59
N PHE A 83 -4.73 15.94 -14.60
CA PHE A 83 -5.43 15.39 -13.45
C PHE A 83 -5.57 16.44 -12.35
N PHE A 84 -6.69 16.37 -11.62
CA PHE A 84 -6.93 17.06 -10.35
C PHE A 84 -6.96 16.02 -9.23
N LEU A 85 -6.18 16.26 -8.19
CA LEU A 85 -5.97 15.37 -7.06
C LEU A 85 -6.55 16.04 -5.81
N GLY A 86 -7.66 15.50 -5.31
CA GLY A 86 -8.33 15.97 -4.11
C GLY A 86 -7.75 15.34 -2.85
N THR A 87 -7.62 16.14 -1.79
CA THR A 87 -7.00 15.69 -0.53
C THR A 87 -7.75 16.24 0.69
N ARG A 88 -7.32 15.85 1.89
CA ARG A 88 -7.75 16.49 3.15
C ARG A 88 -7.24 17.92 3.35
N SER A 89 -6.42 18.46 2.45
CA SER A 89 -5.80 19.77 2.61
C SER A 89 -5.92 20.67 1.37
N GLY A 90 -6.78 20.29 0.42
CA GLY A 90 -7.04 21.04 -0.80
C GLY A 90 -6.83 20.19 -2.06
N VAL A 91 -6.55 20.86 -3.17
CA VAL A 91 -6.42 20.23 -4.49
C VAL A 91 -5.03 20.48 -5.08
N TRP A 92 -4.51 19.49 -5.80
CA TRP A 92 -3.30 19.56 -6.61
C TRP A 92 -3.65 19.24 -8.06
N THR A 93 -2.83 19.71 -8.99
CA THR A 93 -2.93 19.36 -10.41
C THR A 93 -1.66 18.66 -10.87
N VAL A 94 -1.78 17.70 -11.78
CA VAL A 94 -0.63 17.03 -12.39
C VAL A 94 -0.90 16.80 -13.87
N ARG A 95 0.02 17.27 -14.72
CA ARG A 95 0.02 16.93 -16.15
C ARG A 95 0.59 15.51 -16.32
N PRO A 96 0.15 14.74 -17.33
CA PRO A 96 0.76 13.46 -17.66
C PRO A 96 2.30 13.56 -17.70
N GLY A 97 2.98 12.73 -16.92
CA GLY A 97 4.45 12.72 -16.80
C GLY A 97 5.11 13.85 -15.98
N ALA A 98 4.35 14.82 -15.44
CA ALA A 98 4.90 15.92 -14.62
C ALA A 98 4.81 15.63 -13.11
N GLN A 99 5.40 16.53 -12.31
CA GLN A 99 5.17 16.61 -10.86
C GLN A 99 3.87 17.38 -10.55
N ALA A 100 3.32 17.16 -9.36
CA ALA A 100 2.11 17.82 -8.89
C ALA A 100 2.39 19.26 -8.45
N VAL A 101 1.44 20.15 -8.76
CA VAL A 101 1.46 21.57 -8.37
C VAL A 101 0.21 21.86 -7.54
N ALA A 102 0.37 22.60 -6.44
CA ALA A 102 -0.77 22.93 -5.58
C ALA A 102 -1.75 23.88 -6.30
N ALA A 103 -3.03 23.52 -6.25
CA ALA A 103 -4.15 24.28 -6.84
C ALA A 103 -5.19 24.57 -5.74
N ARG A 104 -4.76 25.30 -4.70
CA ARG A 104 -5.55 25.50 -3.47
C ARG A 104 -6.03 26.93 -3.25
N ASP A 105 -5.67 27.84 -4.16
CA ASP A 105 -6.06 29.25 -4.06
C ASP A 105 -7.57 29.39 -4.20
N GLY A 106 -8.19 30.26 -3.39
CA GLY A 106 -9.64 30.38 -3.31
C GLY A 106 -10.35 29.33 -2.44
N LEU A 107 -9.67 28.24 -2.03
CA LEU A 107 -10.28 27.27 -1.11
C LEU A 107 -10.39 27.84 0.32
N PRO A 108 -11.56 27.74 0.97
CA PRO A 108 -11.75 28.21 2.34
C PRO A 108 -10.81 27.51 3.33
N ALA A 109 -10.16 28.26 4.21
CA ALA A 109 -9.18 27.70 5.14
C ALA A 109 -9.78 26.74 6.19
N ASP A 110 -11.06 26.90 6.50
CA ASP A 110 -11.84 26.10 7.44
C ASP A 110 -12.45 24.83 6.82
N ASP A 111 -12.40 24.69 5.49
CA ASP A 111 -13.06 23.60 4.76
C ASP A 111 -12.33 23.29 3.44
N ARG A 112 -11.20 22.58 3.54
CA ARG A 112 -10.35 22.20 2.40
C ARG A 112 -10.42 20.72 2.05
N THR A 113 -11.11 19.91 2.85
CA THR A 113 -11.20 18.48 2.62
C THR A 113 -12.12 18.23 1.44
N VAL A 114 -11.55 17.63 0.39
CA VAL A 114 -12.26 17.31 -0.85
C VAL A 114 -13.10 16.05 -0.65
N ALA A 115 -14.41 16.14 -0.88
CA ALA A 115 -15.31 14.98 -0.89
C ALA A 115 -15.43 14.39 -2.30
N ALA A 116 -15.71 15.20 -3.32
CA ALA A 116 -15.76 14.74 -4.70
C ALA A 116 -15.36 15.84 -5.70
N LEU A 117 -14.91 15.40 -6.88
CA LEU A 117 -14.54 16.24 -8.02
C LEU A 117 -15.34 15.82 -9.27
N ALA A 118 -15.70 16.76 -10.13
CA ALA A 118 -16.30 16.46 -11.43
C ALA A 118 -15.87 17.46 -12.50
N ALA A 119 -15.80 17.02 -13.76
CA ALA A 119 -15.59 17.90 -14.89
C ALA A 119 -16.40 17.44 -16.11
N PRO A 120 -16.75 18.35 -17.04
CA PRO A 120 -17.41 17.99 -18.28
C PRO A 120 -16.54 17.07 -19.14
N ALA A 121 -17.14 16.03 -19.70
CA ALA A 121 -16.43 15.06 -20.54
C ALA A 121 -15.86 15.70 -21.83
N ASN A 122 -16.55 16.70 -22.37
CA ASN A 122 -16.09 17.48 -23.51
C ASN A 122 -14.93 18.44 -23.17
N GLY A 123 -14.55 18.58 -21.89
CA GLY A 123 -13.51 19.49 -21.42
C GLY A 123 -13.91 20.97 -21.38
N SER A 124 -15.10 21.32 -21.88
CA SER A 124 -15.61 22.69 -21.96
C SER A 124 -16.37 23.02 -20.67
N GLY A 125 -15.81 23.89 -19.84
CA GLY A 125 -16.40 24.29 -18.56
C GLY A 125 -15.47 24.02 -17.37
N PRO A 126 -15.88 24.41 -16.16
CA PRO A 126 -15.01 24.34 -14.99
C PRO A 126 -14.87 22.92 -14.45
N VAL A 127 -13.74 22.64 -13.79
CA VAL A 127 -13.68 21.57 -12.80
C VAL A 127 -14.47 22.01 -11.57
N LEU A 128 -15.32 21.13 -11.06
CA LEU A 128 -16.11 21.35 -9.87
C LEU A 128 -15.57 20.53 -8.71
N LEU A 129 -15.71 21.09 -7.51
CA LEU A 129 -15.36 20.49 -6.25
C LEU A 129 -16.55 20.60 -5.30
N VAL A 130 -16.83 19.52 -4.55
CA VAL A 130 -17.60 19.60 -3.31
C VAL A 130 -16.72 19.22 -2.13
N THR A 131 -16.74 20.04 -1.08
CA THR A 131 -15.99 19.81 0.17
C THR A 131 -16.80 19.00 1.17
N THR A 132 -16.14 18.42 2.18
CA THR A 132 -16.84 17.70 3.25
C THR A 132 -17.70 18.60 4.14
N GLY A 133 -17.47 19.92 4.14
CA GLY A 133 -18.35 20.91 4.76
C GLY A 133 -19.56 21.31 3.89
N GLY A 134 -19.78 20.65 2.75
CA GLY A 134 -20.94 20.87 1.88
C GLY A 134 -20.87 22.14 1.05
N ARG A 135 -19.66 22.62 0.71
CA ARG A 135 -19.46 23.78 -0.17
C ARG A 135 -19.16 23.30 -1.59
N VAL A 136 -19.79 23.92 -2.58
CA VAL A 136 -19.53 23.66 -4.01
C VAL A 136 -18.70 24.80 -4.58
N LEU A 137 -17.60 24.48 -5.24
CA LEU A 137 -16.69 25.43 -5.87
C LEU A 137 -16.40 25.05 -7.32
N ALA A 138 -16.08 26.05 -8.14
CA ALA A 138 -15.62 25.88 -9.52
C ALA A 138 -14.21 26.42 -9.69
N TRP A 139 -13.37 25.68 -10.39
CA TRP A 139 -12.05 26.13 -10.80
C TRP A 139 -12.16 27.18 -11.91
N ASP A 140 -11.61 28.37 -11.67
CA ASP A 140 -11.41 29.41 -12.68
C ASP A 140 -10.00 29.28 -13.25
N GLU A 141 -9.92 28.84 -14.52
CA GLU A 141 -8.66 28.64 -15.22
C GLU A 141 -7.87 29.93 -15.42
N ALA A 142 -8.55 31.05 -15.67
CA ALA A 142 -7.88 32.33 -15.93
C ALA A 142 -7.30 32.93 -14.64
N ALA A 143 -8.00 32.74 -13.51
CA ALA A 143 -7.56 33.19 -12.20
C ALA A 143 -6.65 32.18 -11.47
N ALA A 144 -6.55 30.93 -11.98
CA ALA A 144 -5.92 29.80 -11.29
C ALA A 144 -6.40 29.64 -9.83
N SER A 145 -7.71 29.78 -9.62
CA SER A 145 -8.30 29.88 -8.28
C SER A 145 -9.73 29.33 -8.22
N TRP A 146 -10.11 28.79 -7.07
CA TRP A 146 -11.46 28.26 -6.82
C TRP A 146 -12.45 29.38 -6.47
N GLN A 147 -13.61 29.35 -7.13
CA GLN A 147 -14.74 30.26 -6.91
C GLN A 147 -15.87 29.53 -6.20
N LEU A 148 -16.33 30.07 -5.07
CA LEU A 148 -17.46 29.51 -4.32
C LEU A 148 -18.78 29.70 -5.09
N LEU A 149 -19.51 28.61 -5.30
CA LEU A 149 -20.82 28.60 -5.99
C LEU A 149 -21.99 28.37 -5.02
N LEU A 150 -21.81 27.53 -4.00
CA LEU A 150 -22.86 27.17 -3.04
C LEU A 150 -22.27 26.89 -1.67
N THR A 151 -22.94 27.38 -0.62
CA THR A 151 -22.72 26.97 0.77
C THR A 151 -24.03 26.42 1.30
N THR A 152 -24.04 25.14 1.71
CA THR A 152 -25.23 24.49 2.25
C THR A 152 -25.32 24.61 3.78
N GLY A 153 -24.17 24.58 4.46
CA GLY A 153 -24.08 24.50 5.92
C GLY A 153 -24.17 23.07 6.46
N ASP A 154 -24.20 22.07 5.58
CA ASP A 154 -24.35 20.67 5.94
C ASP A 154 -23.06 19.90 5.66
N ALA A 155 -22.49 19.30 6.70
CA ALA A 155 -21.32 18.44 6.54
C ALA A 155 -21.74 17.07 5.97
N ASP A 156 -20.99 16.60 4.98
CA ASP A 156 -21.19 15.31 4.33
C ASP A 156 -19.85 14.81 3.80
N LEU A 157 -19.33 13.72 4.39
CA LEU A 157 -18.07 13.12 4.00
C LEU A 157 -18.13 12.45 2.62
N HIS A 158 -19.33 12.09 2.16
CA HIS A 158 -19.56 11.35 0.93
C HIS A 158 -20.33 12.18 -0.10
N ALA A 159 -20.33 13.52 0.05
CA ALA A 159 -20.99 14.45 -0.86
C ALA A 159 -20.56 14.20 -2.30
N GLN A 160 -21.54 14.27 -3.22
CA GLN A 160 -21.34 14.00 -4.64
C GLN A 160 -21.56 15.26 -5.46
N ILE A 161 -20.81 15.41 -6.54
CA ILE A 161 -20.95 16.50 -7.52
C ILE A 161 -20.89 15.90 -8.92
N ALA A 162 -21.74 16.39 -9.82
CA ALA A 162 -21.75 15.99 -11.22
C ALA A 162 -22.10 17.18 -12.12
N VAL A 163 -21.57 17.18 -13.33
CA VAL A 163 -21.82 18.20 -14.35
C VAL A 163 -22.17 17.51 -15.67
N CYS A 164 -23.08 18.10 -16.45
CA CYS A 164 -23.44 17.54 -17.75
C CYS A 164 -22.21 17.37 -18.65
N PRO A 165 -22.12 16.25 -19.40
CA PRO A 165 -20.92 15.91 -20.16
C PRO A 165 -20.67 16.84 -21.35
N ASP A 166 -21.75 17.44 -21.88
CA ASP A 166 -21.77 18.38 -23.00
C ASP A 166 -21.87 19.84 -22.56
N TYR A 167 -21.35 20.18 -21.37
CA TYR A 167 -21.41 21.53 -20.81
C TYR A 167 -20.89 22.59 -21.78
N ASP A 168 -21.64 23.68 -21.92
CA ASP A 168 -21.26 24.85 -22.70
C ASP A 168 -21.33 26.10 -21.82
N PRO A 169 -20.21 26.75 -21.45
CA PRO A 169 -20.22 27.95 -20.60
C PRO A 169 -21.02 29.12 -21.20
N ASN A 170 -21.27 29.13 -22.51
CA ASN A 170 -21.99 30.18 -23.22
C ASN A 170 -23.47 29.85 -23.45
N ALA A 171 -23.91 28.61 -23.19
CA ALA A 171 -25.31 28.24 -23.33
C ALA A 171 -26.20 29.00 -22.32
N PRO A 172 -27.46 29.32 -22.69
CA PRO A 172 -28.43 29.87 -21.75
C PRO A 172 -28.75 28.88 -20.63
N PRO A 173 -29.40 29.31 -19.54
CA PRO A 173 -29.87 28.40 -18.50
C PRO A 173 -30.68 27.24 -19.10
N GLY A 174 -30.27 25.99 -18.83
CA GLY A 174 -30.81 24.79 -19.44
C GLY A 174 -29.94 23.55 -19.22
N PRO A 175 -30.22 22.45 -19.95
CA PRO A 175 -29.48 21.19 -19.84
C PRO A 175 -27.96 21.32 -19.96
N GLN A 176 -27.47 22.08 -20.94
CA GLN A 176 -26.02 22.27 -21.20
C GLN A 176 -25.30 23.13 -20.14
N ARG A 177 -26.02 23.59 -19.12
CA ARG A 177 -25.51 24.35 -17.98
C ARG A 177 -25.77 23.63 -16.66
N MET A 178 -26.18 22.36 -16.72
CA MET A 178 -26.65 21.63 -15.55
C MET A 178 -25.50 21.15 -14.66
N ILE A 179 -25.68 21.36 -13.36
CA ILE A 179 -24.83 20.86 -12.28
C ILE A 179 -25.73 20.24 -11.21
N LEU A 180 -25.33 19.09 -10.65
CA LEU A 180 -26.03 18.40 -9.57
C LEU A 180 -25.08 18.20 -8.39
N ALA A 181 -25.55 18.48 -7.18
CA ALA A 181 -24.82 18.13 -5.96
C ALA A 181 -25.71 17.31 -5.01
N GLY A 182 -25.21 16.16 -4.57
CA GLY A 182 -25.80 15.35 -3.51
C GLY A 182 -25.13 15.70 -2.20
N ILE A 183 -25.82 16.38 -1.29
CA ILE A 183 -25.23 16.84 -0.01
C ILE A 183 -26.24 16.58 1.11
N ALA A 184 -25.83 15.81 2.11
CA ALA A 184 -26.64 15.41 3.27
C ALA A 184 -28.00 14.83 2.82
N GLY A 185 -27.99 13.89 1.87
CA GLY A 185 -29.20 13.26 1.32
C GLY A 185 -30.05 14.13 0.40
N ARG A 186 -29.73 15.43 0.23
CA ARG A 186 -30.46 16.35 -0.65
C ARG A 186 -29.85 16.45 -2.04
N LEU A 187 -30.71 16.52 -3.06
CA LEU A 187 -30.29 16.80 -4.43
C LEU A 187 -30.43 18.29 -4.75
N TRP A 188 -29.31 19.00 -4.79
CA TRP A 188 -29.20 20.37 -5.28
C TRP A 188 -28.99 20.38 -6.78
N MET A 189 -29.70 21.25 -7.48
CA MET A 189 -29.66 21.35 -8.93
C MET A 189 -29.46 22.81 -9.35
N SER A 190 -28.49 23.03 -10.23
CA SER A 190 -28.35 24.27 -10.98
C SER A 190 -28.55 24.01 -12.46
N LYS A 191 -29.23 24.93 -13.14
CA LYS A 191 -29.40 24.91 -14.61
C LYS A 191 -28.69 26.09 -15.27
N ASP A 192 -27.89 26.87 -14.56
CA ASP A 192 -27.27 28.09 -15.08
C ASP A 192 -25.77 28.18 -14.76
N GLY A 193 -25.14 27.02 -14.58
CA GLY A 193 -23.72 26.91 -14.28
C GLY A 193 -23.36 27.29 -12.85
N GLY A 194 -24.27 27.08 -11.89
CA GLY A 194 -24.02 27.27 -10.47
C GLY A 194 -24.36 28.65 -9.93
N ARG A 195 -25.04 29.51 -10.71
CA ARG A 195 -25.44 30.85 -10.25
C ARG A 195 -26.69 30.79 -9.37
N ASN A 196 -27.63 29.92 -9.71
CA ASN A 196 -28.82 29.63 -8.93
C ASN A 196 -28.95 28.13 -8.69
N TRP A 197 -29.46 27.78 -7.50
CA TRP A 197 -29.63 26.40 -7.06
C TRP A 197 -31.04 26.18 -6.52
N VAL A 198 -31.62 25.02 -6.84
CA VAL A 198 -32.90 24.55 -6.30
C VAL A 198 -32.72 23.15 -5.73
N ILE A 199 -33.46 22.82 -4.68
CA ILE A 199 -33.49 21.46 -4.13
C ILE A 199 -34.60 20.69 -4.83
N HIS A 200 -34.30 19.50 -5.35
CA HIS A 200 -35.29 18.66 -6.01
C HIS A 200 -36.31 18.14 -4.98
N PRO A 201 -37.63 18.27 -5.23
CA PRO A 201 -38.66 17.98 -4.22
C PRO A 201 -38.69 16.51 -3.76
N ARG A 202 -38.28 15.57 -4.63
CA ARG A 202 -38.18 14.14 -4.28
C ARG A 202 -37.08 13.84 -3.25
N PHE A 203 -36.04 14.68 -3.20
CA PHE A 203 -34.85 14.49 -2.38
C PHE A 203 -34.59 15.78 -1.58
N ALA A 204 -35.63 16.29 -0.92
CA ALA A 204 -35.57 17.55 -0.19
C ALA A 204 -35.29 17.38 1.32
N ALA A 205 -35.51 16.18 1.86
CA ALA A 205 -35.25 15.89 3.26
C ALA A 205 -33.73 15.70 3.48
N PRO A 206 -33.12 16.39 4.46
CA PRO A 206 -31.75 16.13 4.83
C PRO A 206 -31.64 14.79 5.56
N ALA A 207 -30.53 14.09 5.34
CA ALA A 207 -30.11 12.96 6.17
C ALA A 207 -29.51 13.50 7.48
N ALA A 208 -29.98 12.99 8.61
CA ALA A 208 -29.54 13.38 9.95
C ALA A 208 -28.64 12.32 10.60
N GLY A 209 -28.64 11.09 10.11
CA GLY A 209 -27.82 9.99 10.60
C GLY A 209 -27.55 8.90 9.55
N PRO A 210 -26.80 7.86 9.92
CA PRO A 210 -26.43 6.77 9.01
C PRO A 210 -27.63 5.95 8.50
N ASP A 211 -28.72 5.87 9.27
CA ASP A 211 -29.95 5.14 8.92
C ASP A 211 -30.83 5.92 7.91
N ASP A 212 -30.54 7.20 7.71
CA ASP A 212 -31.20 8.01 6.69
C ASP A 212 -30.61 7.76 5.32
N TRP A 213 -31.35 8.14 4.29
CA TRP A 213 -30.91 7.94 2.92
C TRP A 213 -29.96 9.04 2.44
N TRP A 214 -28.72 8.66 2.15
CA TRP A 214 -27.70 9.51 1.55
C TRP A 214 -27.71 9.39 0.03
N ILE A 215 -27.30 10.46 -0.67
CA ILE A 215 -27.02 10.40 -2.12
C ILE A 215 -25.53 10.14 -2.26
N THR A 216 -25.20 8.97 -2.76
CA THR A 216 -23.84 8.42 -2.78
C THR A 216 -23.29 8.23 -4.20
N GLY A 217 -24.12 8.47 -5.23
CA GLY A 217 -23.65 8.53 -6.61
C GLY A 217 -24.55 9.39 -7.49
N LEU A 218 -23.95 10.07 -8.46
CA LEU A 218 -24.62 10.87 -9.47
C LEU A 218 -23.91 10.67 -10.81
N ALA A 219 -24.65 10.31 -11.85
CA ALA A 219 -24.10 10.16 -13.19
C ALA A 219 -25.07 10.69 -14.24
N PHE A 220 -24.57 11.53 -15.15
CA PHE A 220 -25.27 11.91 -16.37
C PHE A 220 -25.05 10.84 -17.44
N ALA A 221 -26.07 10.56 -18.26
CA ALA A 221 -25.89 9.76 -19.45
C ALA A 221 -24.87 10.40 -20.39
N SER A 222 -24.05 9.62 -21.06
CA SER A 222 -23.05 10.15 -22.01
C SER A 222 -23.68 10.85 -23.22
N ASP A 223 -24.94 10.54 -23.54
CA ASP A 223 -25.76 11.19 -24.56
C ASP A 223 -26.77 12.20 -23.95
N PHE A 224 -26.47 12.77 -22.78
CA PHE A 224 -27.40 13.59 -21.99
C PHE A 224 -28.14 14.66 -22.79
N ALA A 225 -27.48 15.33 -23.74
CA ALA A 225 -28.09 16.32 -24.63
C ALA A 225 -29.35 15.79 -25.35
N ALA A 226 -29.33 14.51 -25.75
CA ALA A 226 -30.39 13.84 -26.46
C ALA A 226 -31.34 13.08 -25.52
N SER A 227 -30.80 12.38 -24.51
CA SER A 227 -31.57 11.47 -23.68
C SER A 227 -32.19 12.11 -22.44
N GLY A 228 -31.62 13.22 -21.96
CA GLY A 228 -31.94 13.80 -20.66
C GLY A 228 -31.67 12.85 -19.49
N GLY A 229 -30.89 11.79 -19.71
CA GLY A 229 -30.68 10.69 -18.78
C GLY A 229 -29.80 11.06 -17.58
N ILE A 230 -30.27 10.78 -16.37
CA ILE A 230 -29.53 10.96 -15.12
C ILE A 230 -29.82 9.75 -14.24
N VAL A 231 -28.77 9.17 -13.64
CA VAL A 231 -28.89 8.12 -12.62
C VAL A 231 -28.38 8.65 -11.29
N LEU A 232 -29.12 8.35 -10.23
CA LEU A 232 -28.83 8.72 -8.85
C LEU A 232 -28.83 7.46 -8.00
N GLY A 233 -27.76 7.27 -7.22
CA GLY A 233 -27.58 6.16 -6.29
C GLY A 233 -27.76 6.63 -4.85
N ARG A 234 -28.35 5.78 -4.01
CA ARG A 234 -28.54 6.03 -2.58
C ARG A 234 -28.08 4.87 -1.73
N GLY A 235 -27.69 5.18 -0.50
CA GLY A 235 -27.31 4.22 0.52
C GLY A 235 -27.74 4.67 1.91
N ARG A 236 -27.96 3.69 2.79
CA ARG A 236 -28.19 3.87 4.22
C ARG A 236 -27.79 2.63 5.01
N ASP A 237 -27.59 2.79 6.30
CA ASP A 237 -27.54 1.67 7.24
C ASP A 237 -28.96 1.12 7.45
N ASP A 238 -29.10 -0.19 7.42
CA ASP A 238 -30.38 -0.89 7.57
C ASP A 238 -30.14 -2.24 8.26
N PRO A 239 -30.24 -2.31 9.60
CA PRO A 239 -30.02 -3.55 10.36
C PRO A 239 -30.97 -4.69 10.00
N ALA A 240 -32.08 -4.41 9.29
CA ALA A 240 -33.00 -5.44 8.82
C ALA A 240 -32.56 -6.06 7.47
N ALA A 241 -31.69 -5.39 6.72
CA ALA A 241 -31.12 -5.92 5.49
C ALA A 241 -30.04 -6.97 5.81
N ALA A 242 -29.92 -8.00 4.97
CA ALA A 242 -28.97 -9.09 5.20
C ALA A 242 -27.51 -8.63 5.23
N THR A 243 -27.18 -7.53 4.54
CA THR A 243 -25.83 -6.93 4.51
C THR A 243 -25.65 -5.82 5.55
N GLY A 244 -26.69 -5.50 6.34
CA GLY A 244 -26.71 -4.37 7.27
C GLY A 244 -26.87 -3.01 6.61
N THR A 245 -27.01 -2.94 5.29
CA THR A 245 -27.23 -1.70 4.52
C THR A 245 -28.27 -1.89 3.42
N ALA A 246 -28.87 -0.80 2.95
CA ALA A 246 -29.83 -0.82 1.85
C ALA A 246 -29.52 0.26 0.81
N GLY A 247 -29.82 -0.02 -0.46
CA GLY A 247 -29.54 0.86 -1.57
C GLY A 247 -30.68 1.01 -2.58
N GLU A 248 -30.64 2.11 -3.33
CA GLU A 248 -31.58 2.40 -4.40
C GLU A 248 -30.90 3.04 -5.60
N LEU A 249 -31.34 2.67 -6.80
CA LEU A 249 -31.05 3.38 -8.04
C LEU A 249 -32.30 4.09 -8.53
N TRP A 250 -32.14 5.36 -8.86
CA TRP A 250 -33.17 6.25 -9.38
C TRP A 250 -32.73 6.81 -10.73
N ARG A 251 -33.68 6.96 -11.66
CA ARG A 251 -33.44 7.44 -13.01
C ARG A 251 -34.36 8.61 -13.36
N SER A 252 -33.81 9.63 -13.99
CA SER A 252 -34.55 10.64 -14.76
C SER A 252 -34.25 10.45 -16.25
N GLY A 253 -35.26 10.68 -17.10
CA GLY A 253 -35.12 10.75 -18.57
C GLY A 253 -35.64 12.07 -19.13
N ASP A 254 -35.76 13.09 -18.27
CA ASP A 254 -36.40 14.37 -18.57
C ASP A 254 -35.57 15.55 -18.02
N PHE A 255 -34.24 15.42 -18.08
CA PHE A 255 -33.29 16.44 -17.63
C PHE A 255 -33.46 16.79 -16.14
N GLY A 256 -33.67 15.77 -15.31
CA GLY A 256 -33.83 15.88 -13.87
C GLY A 256 -35.17 16.48 -13.43
N GLY A 257 -36.19 16.46 -14.29
CA GLY A 257 -37.54 16.92 -13.94
C GLY A 257 -38.27 15.98 -12.98
N ALA A 258 -38.14 14.67 -13.22
CA ALA A 258 -38.70 13.62 -12.39
C ALA A 258 -37.74 12.43 -12.27
N PHE A 259 -37.71 11.82 -11.09
CA PHE A 259 -36.94 10.61 -10.81
C PHE A 259 -37.86 9.45 -10.45
N VAL A 260 -37.64 8.31 -11.12
CA VAL A 260 -38.30 7.03 -10.84
C VAL A 260 -37.29 6.04 -10.28
N ARG A 261 -37.69 5.25 -9.28
CA ARG A 261 -36.84 4.17 -8.76
C ARG A 261 -36.82 3.04 -9.79
N VAL A 262 -35.64 2.61 -10.20
CA VAL A 262 -35.44 1.55 -11.20
C VAL A 262 -34.94 0.25 -10.57
N GLN A 263 -34.20 0.32 -9.47
CA GLN A 263 -33.69 -0.85 -8.76
C GLN A 263 -33.63 -0.60 -7.25
N GLY A 264 -33.93 -1.65 -6.48
CA GLY A 264 -33.57 -1.74 -5.07
C GLY A 264 -32.44 -2.75 -4.88
N THR A 265 -31.57 -2.51 -3.90
CA THR A 265 -30.47 -3.40 -3.56
C THR A 265 -30.44 -3.65 -2.06
N ASP A 266 -30.18 -4.89 -1.66
CA ASP A 266 -29.96 -5.26 -0.24
C ASP A 266 -28.56 -4.84 0.24
N SER A 267 -28.02 -3.76 -0.33
CA SER A 267 -26.75 -3.15 0.03
C SER A 267 -26.71 -1.71 -0.49
N ALA A 268 -26.12 -0.79 0.27
CA ALA A 268 -25.97 0.61 -0.12
C ALA A 268 -25.21 0.74 -1.45
N VAL A 269 -25.72 1.55 -2.38
CA VAL A 269 -24.97 1.97 -3.58
C VAL A 269 -23.90 2.96 -3.12
N ARG A 270 -22.65 2.80 -3.57
CA ARG A 270 -21.51 3.62 -3.13
C ARG A 270 -20.80 4.37 -4.26
N ALA A 271 -20.90 3.89 -5.50
CA ALA A 271 -20.37 4.61 -6.65
C ALA A 271 -21.24 4.38 -7.90
N LEU A 272 -21.22 5.38 -8.78
CA LEU A 272 -21.87 5.34 -10.07
C LEU A 272 -20.93 5.89 -11.15
N ALA A 273 -21.00 5.29 -12.34
CA ALA A 273 -20.36 5.83 -13.53
C ALA A 273 -21.27 5.70 -14.74
N ALA A 274 -21.07 6.60 -15.70
CA ALA A 274 -21.63 6.50 -17.03
C ALA A 274 -20.50 6.42 -18.05
N ALA A 275 -20.71 5.66 -19.11
CA ALA A 275 -19.77 5.58 -20.21
C ALA A 275 -20.46 5.87 -21.55
N GLY A 276 -19.65 6.32 -22.52
CA GLY A 276 -20.05 6.55 -23.91
C GLY A 276 -20.67 5.34 -24.60
N PRO A 277 -21.00 5.43 -25.89
CA PRO A 277 -21.32 4.25 -26.67
C PRO A 277 -20.13 3.30 -26.58
N GLY A 278 -20.29 2.12 -25.97
CA GLY A 278 -19.25 1.09 -25.96
C GLY A 278 -18.96 0.60 -27.40
N PRO A 279 -18.09 -0.39 -27.60
CA PRO A 279 -17.74 -0.90 -28.93
C PRO A 279 -18.95 -1.35 -29.78
N ALA A 280 -20.06 -1.73 -29.14
CA ALA A 280 -21.33 -2.08 -29.78
C ALA A 280 -22.34 -0.92 -29.92
N GLY A 281 -21.95 0.32 -29.62
CA GLY A 281 -22.79 1.52 -29.77
C GLY A 281 -23.78 1.79 -28.62
N ARG A 282 -23.78 0.99 -27.54
CA ARG A 282 -24.70 1.13 -26.40
C ARG A 282 -24.16 2.07 -25.33
N HIS A 283 -25.03 2.85 -24.70
CA HIS A 283 -24.68 3.71 -23.57
C HIS A 283 -24.78 2.94 -22.26
N TRP A 284 -23.74 3.05 -21.44
CA TRP A 284 -23.61 2.23 -20.24
C TRP A 284 -23.70 3.05 -18.96
N PHE A 285 -24.29 2.44 -17.94
CA PHE A 285 -24.12 2.84 -16.55
C PHE A 285 -23.59 1.67 -15.73
N PHE A 286 -22.82 1.99 -14.68
CA PHE A 286 -22.24 1.04 -13.73
C PHE A 286 -22.52 1.51 -12.31
N ALA A 287 -22.82 0.57 -11.41
CA ALA A 287 -23.04 0.83 -10.00
C ALA A 287 -22.33 -0.21 -9.14
N ALA A 288 -21.62 0.26 -8.11
CA ALA A 288 -21.00 -0.59 -7.10
C ALA A 288 -21.75 -0.46 -5.78
N CYS A 289 -22.00 -1.59 -5.12
CA CYS A 289 -22.60 -1.68 -3.80
C CYS A 289 -21.53 -1.90 -2.72
N GLU A 290 -21.84 -1.54 -1.48
CA GLU A 290 -20.93 -1.68 -0.33
C GLU A 290 -20.64 -3.15 0.01
N ALA A 291 -21.65 -3.99 -0.06
CA ALA A 291 -21.54 -5.40 0.29
C ALA A 291 -20.72 -6.16 -0.75
N ILE A 292 -20.00 -7.16 -0.26
CA ILE A 292 -18.98 -7.87 -1.03
C ILE A 292 -19.52 -9.25 -1.40
N PRO A 293 -19.35 -9.67 -2.65
CA PRO A 293 -19.54 -11.06 -3.02
C PRO A 293 -18.54 -11.97 -2.30
N GLU A 294 -19.03 -12.75 -1.34
CA GLU A 294 -18.21 -13.74 -0.61
C GLU A 294 -18.80 -15.15 -0.78
N PRO A 295 -17.95 -16.18 -0.96
CA PRO A 295 -18.39 -17.57 -0.96
C PRO A 295 -19.20 -17.91 0.31
N GLY A 296 -20.42 -18.41 0.13
CA GLY A 296 -21.30 -18.80 1.23
C GLY A 296 -22.15 -17.66 1.84
N ALA A 297 -22.02 -16.42 1.35
CA ALA A 297 -22.96 -15.36 1.71
C ALA A 297 -24.38 -15.69 1.24
N ALA A 298 -25.38 -15.46 2.09
CA ALA A 298 -26.79 -15.69 1.79
C ALA A 298 -27.66 -14.51 2.28
N PRO A 299 -28.33 -13.76 1.38
CA PRO A 299 -28.20 -13.82 -0.07
C PRO A 299 -26.82 -13.36 -0.54
N MET A 300 -26.38 -13.87 -1.70
CA MET A 300 -25.14 -13.42 -2.34
C MET A 300 -25.27 -11.95 -2.77
N PRO A 301 -24.40 -11.04 -2.29
CA PRO A 301 -24.38 -9.66 -2.79
C PRO A 301 -24.06 -9.62 -4.29
N PRO A 302 -24.65 -8.68 -5.05
CA PRO A 302 -24.30 -8.51 -6.46
C PRO A 302 -22.85 -8.06 -6.60
N GLY A 303 -22.25 -8.37 -7.76
CA GLY A 303 -21.00 -7.73 -8.17
C GLY A 303 -21.25 -6.29 -8.64
N VAL A 304 -20.57 -5.88 -9.71
CA VAL A 304 -20.83 -4.57 -10.31
C VAL A 304 -22.09 -4.64 -11.16
N LEU A 305 -23.12 -3.91 -10.75
CA LEU A 305 -24.34 -3.77 -11.53
C LEU A 305 -24.05 -2.93 -12.78
N ARG A 306 -24.59 -3.36 -13.92
CA ARG A 306 -24.44 -2.71 -15.22
C ARG A 306 -25.79 -2.52 -15.88
N SER A 307 -25.90 -1.45 -16.65
CA SER A 307 -27.05 -1.16 -17.50
C SER A 307 -26.57 -0.73 -18.88
N ALA A 308 -27.14 -1.32 -19.92
CA ALA A 308 -26.78 -1.04 -21.32
C ALA A 308 -27.91 -0.32 -22.09
N ASP A 309 -28.95 0.13 -21.38
CA ASP A 309 -30.18 0.72 -21.94
C ASP A 309 -30.51 2.08 -21.33
N GLY A 310 -29.47 2.81 -20.91
CA GLY A 310 -29.61 4.14 -20.34
C GLY A 310 -30.11 4.13 -18.89
N GLY A 311 -29.82 3.08 -18.13
CA GLY A 311 -30.10 2.99 -16.69
C GLY A 311 -31.48 2.43 -16.36
N VAL A 312 -32.18 1.80 -17.31
CA VAL A 312 -33.54 1.29 -17.11
C VAL A 312 -33.52 -0.08 -16.43
N HIS A 313 -32.69 -1.00 -16.93
CA HIS A 313 -32.51 -2.33 -16.35
C HIS A 313 -31.07 -2.52 -15.85
N TRP A 314 -30.93 -3.28 -14.76
CA TRP A 314 -29.66 -3.49 -14.05
C TRP A 314 -29.50 -4.96 -13.65
N ASP A 315 -28.33 -5.52 -13.94
CA ASP A 315 -27.87 -6.82 -13.46
C ASP A 315 -26.36 -6.81 -13.29
N ASP A 316 -25.78 -7.79 -12.62
CA ASP A 316 -24.33 -7.98 -12.53
C ASP A 316 -23.80 -8.99 -13.59
N ALA A 317 -24.69 -9.60 -14.37
CA ALA A 317 -24.42 -10.70 -15.29
C ALA A 317 -23.48 -11.79 -14.73
N GLY A 318 -23.59 -12.09 -13.44
CA GLY A 318 -22.76 -13.10 -12.78
C GLY A 318 -21.34 -12.65 -12.43
N ASN A 319 -20.99 -11.37 -12.62
CA ASN A 319 -19.65 -10.87 -12.29
C ASN A 319 -19.37 -10.80 -10.78
N HIS A 320 -20.35 -11.09 -9.90
CA HIS A 320 -20.10 -11.29 -8.46
C HIS A 320 -18.99 -12.32 -8.19
N GLN A 321 -18.87 -13.35 -9.05
CA GLN A 321 -17.83 -14.38 -8.92
C GLN A 321 -16.41 -13.81 -9.06
N ASP A 322 -16.23 -12.70 -9.78
CA ASP A 322 -14.91 -12.09 -10.01
C ASP A 322 -14.29 -11.48 -8.75
N PHE A 323 -15.08 -11.32 -7.69
CA PHE A 323 -14.68 -10.72 -6.41
C PHE A 323 -14.43 -11.79 -5.33
N PHE A 324 -14.53 -13.09 -5.64
CA PHE A 324 -14.44 -14.19 -4.66
C PHE A 324 -13.05 -14.41 -4.06
N LEU A 325 -12.00 -13.88 -4.70
CA LEU A 325 -10.63 -14.13 -4.29
C LEU A 325 -10.18 -13.29 -3.08
N GLU A 326 -10.97 -12.27 -2.71
CA GLU A 326 -10.63 -11.37 -1.63
C GLU A 326 -11.61 -11.45 -0.46
N ASN A 327 -11.09 -11.44 0.77
CA ASN A 327 -11.89 -11.41 1.98
C ASN A 327 -11.81 -10.04 2.64
N GLU A 328 -12.78 -9.15 2.42
CA GLU A 328 -12.70 -7.79 2.98
C GLU A 328 -13.13 -7.71 4.45
N ARG A 329 -13.82 -8.74 4.99
CA ARG A 329 -14.24 -8.79 6.41
C ARG A 329 -13.08 -8.90 7.39
N GLU A 330 -11.91 -9.32 6.93
CA GLU A 330 -10.70 -9.49 7.74
C GLU A 330 -9.65 -8.39 7.46
N THR A 331 -10.06 -7.24 6.91
CA THR A 331 -9.12 -6.15 6.59
C THR A 331 -8.91 -5.19 7.77
N ALA A 332 -7.68 -4.68 7.90
CA ALA A 332 -7.31 -3.68 8.92
C ALA A 332 -7.62 -2.23 8.50
N VAL A 333 -8.45 -2.03 7.47
CA VAL A 333 -8.85 -0.69 7.03
C VAL A 333 -9.90 -0.14 7.99
N ALA A 334 -9.78 1.14 8.33
CA ALA A 334 -10.74 1.79 9.24
C ALA A 334 -12.15 1.76 8.63
N LEU A 335 -13.15 1.35 9.42
CA LEU A 335 -14.57 1.23 9.00
C LEU A 335 -15.13 2.50 8.35
N GLU A 336 -14.64 3.67 8.78
CA GLU A 336 -14.99 4.97 8.22
C GLU A 336 -14.69 5.11 6.71
N ARG A 337 -13.83 4.25 6.15
CA ARG A 337 -13.41 4.25 4.73
C ARG A 337 -13.84 3.03 3.95
N ALA A 338 -14.52 2.09 4.60
CA ALA A 338 -15.09 0.94 3.91
C ALA A 338 -16.13 1.33 2.84
N ARG A 339 -16.48 2.62 2.79
CA ARG A 339 -17.52 3.23 1.98
C ARG A 339 -16.98 4.10 0.85
N ASP A 340 -15.65 4.19 0.71
CA ASP A 340 -15.00 4.96 -0.35
C ASP A 340 -14.82 4.09 -1.60
N PHE A 341 -15.48 4.46 -2.68
CA PHE A 341 -15.45 3.77 -3.98
C PHE A 341 -15.22 4.79 -5.09
N GLY A 342 -14.46 4.41 -6.11
CA GLY A 342 -14.21 5.25 -7.27
C GLY A 342 -14.29 4.47 -8.56
N PHE A 343 -15.07 4.94 -9.53
CA PHE A 343 -14.98 4.45 -10.90
C PHE A 343 -14.13 5.38 -11.76
N ALA A 344 -13.40 4.80 -12.70
CA ALA A 344 -12.77 5.54 -13.78
C ALA A 344 -13.04 4.86 -15.12
N VAL A 345 -13.61 5.59 -16.06
CA VAL A 345 -13.94 5.10 -17.41
C VAL A 345 -12.86 5.59 -18.37
N SER A 346 -12.32 4.69 -19.19
CA SER A 346 -11.35 5.04 -20.23
C SER A 346 -11.88 6.18 -21.12
N PRO A 347 -11.09 7.23 -21.42
CA PRO A 347 -11.49 8.22 -22.42
C PRO A 347 -11.72 7.59 -23.81
N ALA A 348 -11.12 6.42 -24.05
CA ALA A 348 -11.29 5.62 -25.25
C ALA A 348 -12.28 4.45 -25.05
N PHE A 349 -13.19 4.50 -24.07
CA PHE A 349 -14.15 3.43 -23.76
C PHE A 349 -14.92 2.91 -24.98
N ALA A 350 -15.24 3.79 -25.92
CA ALA A 350 -15.92 3.40 -27.16
C ALA A 350 -15.10 2.41 -28.02
N ALA A 351 -13.77 2.48 -27.93
CA ALA A 351 -12.84 1.60 -28.64
C ALA A 351 -12.38 0.42 -27.78
N ASP A 352 -12.10 0.64 -26.48
CA ASP A 352 -11.44 -0.35 -25.63
C ASP A 352 -12.37 -1.01 -24.58
N GLY A 353 -13.54 -0.44 -24.28
CA GLY A 353 -14.45 -0.95 -23.24
C GLY A 353 -13.87 -0.93 -21.83
N ARG A 354 -12.78 -0.19 -21.57
CA ARG A 354 -12.02 -0.28 -20.31
C ARG A 354 -12.55 0.62 -19.22
N LEU A 355 -12.63 0.08 -18.02
CA LEU A 355 -12.98 0.81 -16.81
C LEU A 355 -12.31 0.20 -15.59
N PHE A 356 -12.21 1.00 -14.54
CA PHE A 356 -11.55 0.65 -13.29
C PHE A 356 -12.48 0.95 -12.12
N LEU A 357 -12.38 0.12 -11.08
CA LEU A 357 -13.07 0.29 -9.82
C LEU A 357 -12.04 0.25 -8.69
N GLY A 358 -11.90 1.36 -7.98
CA GLY A 358 -11.19 1.42 -6.71
C GLY A 358 -12.16 1.20 -5.56
N ARG A 359 -11.77 0.36 -4.61
CA ARG A 359 -12.47 0.11 -3.34
C ARG A 359 -11.48 -0.27 -2.24
N GLN A 360 -11.97 -0.51 -1.03
CA GLN A 360 -11.17 -0.91 0.15
C GLN A 360 -10.25 -2.12 -0.09
N SER A 361 -10.69 -3.03 -0.95
CA SER A 361 -10.03 -4.30 -1.28
C SER A 361 -9.10 -4.19 -2.49
N GLY A 362 -9.39 -3.22 -3.35
CA GLY A 362 -8.36 -2.53 -4.10
C GLY A 362 -8.77 -2.10 -5.47
N LEU A 363 -7.83 -2.17 -6.41
CA LEU A 363 -8.07 -1.80 -7.80
C LEU A 363 -8.55 -3.00 -8.59
N TYR A 364 -9.70 -2.87 -9.24
CA TYR A 364 -10.24 -3.84 -10.17
C TYR A 364 -10.30 -3.23 -11.56
N ALA A 365 -9.94 -4.01 -12.58
CA ALA A 365 -10.00 -3.60 -13.98
C ALA A 365 -10.99 -4.48 -14.75
N GLY A 366 -11.83 -3.84 -15.55
CA GLY A 366 -12.66 -4.47 -16.57
C GLY A 366 -12.18 -4.06 -17.96
N GLU A 367 -11.97 -5.02 -18.85
CA GLU A 367 -11.53 -4.77 -20.24
C GLU A 367 -12.61 -5.07 -21.29
N ASP A 368 -13.80 -5.46 -20.84
CA ASP A 368 -14.90 -5.95 -21.66
C ASP A 368 -16.24 -5.31 -21.26
N GLN A 369 -16.23 -3.99 -21.04
CA GLN A 369 -17.37 -3.23 -20.54
C GLN A 369 -17.89 -3.74 -19.18
N GLY A 370 -16.98 -4.25 -18.34
CA GLY A 370 -17.27 -4.69 -16.98
C GLY A 370 -18.04 -6.02 -16.92
N ALA A 371 -17.91 -6.85 -17.95
CA ALA A 371 -18.45 -8.20 -17.93
C ALA A 371 -17.57 -9.13 -17.08
N VAL A 372 -16.24 -8.97 -17.14
CA VAL A 372 -15.26 -9.64 -16.29
C VAL A 372 -14.37 -8.60 -15.61
N TRP A 373 -14.17 -8.80 -14.30
CA TRP A 373 -13.27 -8.00 -13.49
C TRP A 373 -12.08 -8.84 -13.03
N HIS A 374 -10.94 -8.19 -12.90
CA HIS A 374 -9.78 -8.77 -12.23
C HIS A 374 -9.14 -7.74 -11.34
N GLN A 375 -8.65 -8.18 -10.18
CA GLN A 375 -7.89 -7.34 -9.29
C GLN A 375 -6.50 -7.04 -9.89
N VAL A 376 -6.05 -5.82 -9.69
CA VAL A 376 -4.76 -5.30 -10.14
C VAL A 376 -3.96 -4.97 -8.89
N ALA A 377 -2.90 -5.74 -8.66
CA ALA A 377 -1.96 -5.45 -7.60
C ALA A 377 -1.21 -4.15 -7.90
N PHE A 378 -1.14 -3.24 -6.93
CA PHE A 378 -0.31 -2.04 -7.07
C PHE A 378 0.76 -1.91 -6.00
N ARG A 379 0.68 -2.72 -4.93
CA ARG A 379 1.79 -2.87 -4.02
C ARG A 379 2.71 -3.98 -4.47
N SER A 380 3.95 -3.60 -4.75
CA SER A 380 5.00 -4.55 -5.12
C SER A 380 5.41 -5.40 -3.91
N ALA A 381 5.53 -6.72 -4.11
CA ALA A 381 6.10 -7.62 -3.11
C ALA A 381 7.60 -7.35 -2.85
N ALA A 382 8.27 -6.65 -3.77
CA ALA A 382 9.64 -6.16 -3.60
C ALA A 382 9.73 -4.87 -2.75
N HIS A 383 8.61 -4.35 -2.24
CA HIS A 383 8.59 -3.16 -1.37
C HIS A 383 9.44 -3.39 -0.12
N VAL A 384 10.61 -2.74 -0.07
CA VAL A 384 11.53 -2.84 1.05
C VAL A 384 10.97 -2.08 2.25
N ARG A 385 10.79 -2.79 3.36
CA ARG A 385 10.22 -2.27 4.61
C ARG A 385 11.29 -1.80 5.58
N ASP A 386 12.40 -2.51 5.60
CA ASP A 386 13.60 -2.14 6.35
C ASP A 386 14.83 -2.73 5.67
N LEU A 387 15.99 -2.12 5.90
CA LEU A 387 17.26 -2.63 5.42
C LEU A 387 18.38 -2.27 6.38
N ASP A 388 19.45 -3.07 6.36
CA ASP A 388 20.70 -2.71 7.02
C ASP A 388 21.91 -3.17 6.22
N LEU A 389 23.08 -2.61 6.54
CA LEU A 389 24.32 -2.74 5.77
C LEU A 389 25.40 -3.46 6.58
N GLY A 390 26.12 -4.36 5.91
CA GLY A 390 27.31 -5.01 6.43
C GLY A 390 28.47 -4.95 5.45
N THR A 391 29.65 -5.33 5.93
CA THR A 391 30.80 -5.62 5.08
C THR A 391 31.08 -7.11 5.17
N ASP A 392 31.17 -7.80 4.05
CA ASP A 392 31.46 -9.23 4.05
C ASP A 392 32.96 -9.52 4.24
N ALA A 393 33.33 -10.80 4.31
CA ALA A 393 34.72 -11.21 4.52
C ALA A 393 35.67 -10.81 3.37
N ALA A 394 35.15 -10.49 2.19
CA ALA A 394 35.93 -9.97 1.06
C ALA A 394 36.14 -8.44 1.14
N GLY A 395 35.45 -7.76 2.07
CA GLY A 395 35.47 -6.31 2.17
C GLY A 395 34.38 -5.62 1.33
N ASP A 396 33.50 -6.40 0.68
CA ASP A 396 32.44 -5.84 -0.16
C ASP A 396 31.29 -5.32 0.70
N LEU A 397 30.68 -4.23 0.26
CA LEU A 397 29.46 -3.70 0.86
C LEU A 397 28.27 -4.60 0.49
N VAL A 398 27.57 -5.11 1.51
CA VAL A 398 26.40 -5.97 1.36
C VAL A 398 25.21 -5.32 2.05
N ALA A 399 24.09 -5.25 1.33
CA ALA A 399 22.81 -4.80 1.86
C ALA A 399 21.89 -6.01 2.11
N PHE A 400 21.20 -5.99 3.24
CA PHE A 400 20.15 -6.95 3.58
C PHE A 400 18.83 -6.20 3.68
N ALA A 401 17.85 -6.57 2.87
CA ALA A 401 16.57 -5.90 2.77
C ALA A 401 15.43 -6.86 3.09
N GLY A 402 14.59 -6.50 4.06
CA GLY A 402 13.34 -7.18 4.33
C GLY A 402 12.25 -6.55 3.48
N ALA A 403 11.64 -7.30 2.57
CA ALA A 403 10.54 -6.80 1.75
C ALA A 403 9.18 -7.22 2.30
N TYR A 404 8.13 -6.61 1.77
CA TYR A 404 6.75 -6.81 2.21
C TYR A 404 6.25 -8.23 1.92
N GLY A 405 6.40 -8.70 0.67
CA GLY A 405 5.94 -10.03 0.25
C GLY A 405 7.06 -11.07 0.11
N SER A 406 8.33 -10.67 0.17
CA SER A 406 9.47 -11.59 0.06
C SER A 406 10.16 -11.86 1.40
N GLY A 407 10.96 -12.92 1.42
CA GLY A 407 11.99 -13.15 2.44
C GLY A 407 13.10 -12.09 2.41
N LEU A 408 14.22 -12.40 3.05
CA LEU A 408 15.37 -11.50 3.16
C LEU A 408 16.16 -11.46 1.85
N VAL A 409 16.33 -10.28 1.27
CA VAL A 409 17.12 -10.10 0.05
C VAL A 409 18.53 -9.66 0.41
N ARG A 410 19.54 -10.41 -0.03
CA ARG A 410 20.96 -10.06 0.09
C ARG A 410 21.45 -9.47 -1.23
N THR A 411 22.06 -8.28 -1.19
CA THR A 411 22.60 -7.61 -2.37
C THR A 411 24.06 -7.20 -2.15
N ARG A 412 24.97 -7.63 -3.03
CA ARG A 412 26.33 -7.04 -3.09
C ARG A 412 26.26 -5.75 -3.88
N VAL A 413 26.38 -4.62 -3.20
CA VAL A 413 26.02 -3.29 -3.74
C VAL A 413 26.81 -2.95 -5.01
N ASP A 414 28.12 -3.20 -5.01
CA ASP A 414 28.99 -2.81 -6.14
C ASP A 414 28.72 -3.63 -7.40
N SER A 415 28.64 -4.97 -7.26
CA SER A 415 28.32 -5.85 -8.38
C SER A 415 26.85 -5.79 -8.81
N GLY A 416 25.94 -5.35 -7.92
CA GLY A 416 24.50 -5.48 -8.09
C GLY A 416 23.98 -6.92 -8.05
N THR A 417 24.80 -7.87 -7.61
CA THR A 417 24.38 -9.28 -7.49
C THR A 417 23.44 -9.44 -6.30
N THR A 418 22.26 -9.97 -6.58
CA THR A 418 21.19 -10.13 -5.59
C THR A 418 20.85 -11.60 -5.39
N THR A 419 20.50 -11.99 -4.17
CA THR A 419 20.08 -13.34 -3.82
C THR A 419 18.93 -13.27 -2.83
N LEU A 420 17.85 -13.99 -3.12
CA LEU A 420 16.77 -14.21 -2.16
C LEU A 420 17.22 -15.27 -1.16
N LEU A 421 17.20 -14.94 0.12
CA LEU A 421 17.37 -15.89 1.21
C LEU A 421 15.98 -16.35 1.62
N ASP A 422 15.60 -17.54 1.13
CA ASP A 422 14.34 -18.18 1.52
C ASP A 422 14.33 -18.35 3.03
N GLY A 423 13.45 -17.58 3.66
CA GLY A 423 13.46 -17.32 5.08
C GLY A 423 12.11 -17.66 5.68
N PRO A 424 12.10 -18.00 6.96
CA PRO A 424 10.92 -18.54 7.60
C PRO A 424 9.93 -17.47 8.08
N LEU A 425 10.26 -16.18 7.87
CA LEU A 425 9.49 -15.04 8.32
C LEU A 425 8.92 -14.30 7.11
N PHE A 426 7.61 -14.09 7.15
CA PHE A 426 6.87 -13.21 6.24
C PHE A 426 6.57 -11.89 6.90
N TYR A 427 6.20 -10.91 6.07
CA TYR A 427 5.91 -9.55 6.50
C TYR A 427 7.08 -8.98 7.32
N ASN A 428 8.26 -8.95 6.70
CA ASN A 428 9.47 -8.46 7.34
C ASN A 428 9.30 -6.98 7.72
N ARG A 429 9.57 -6.67 9.00
CA ARG A 429 9.35 -5.35 9.58
C ARG A 429 10.64 -4.64 9.93
N SER A 430 11.64 -5.40 10.38
CA SER A 430 12.92 -4.81 10.76
C SER A 430 14.08 -5.76 10.46
N VAL A 431 15.19 -5.18 10.01
CA VAL A 431 16.46 -5.88 9.70
C VAL A 431 17.57 -5.20 10.49
N ALA A 432 18.42 -5.99 11.14
CA ALA A 432 19.61 -5.51 11.82
C ALA A 432 20.81 -6.38 11.42
N VAL A 433 21.90 -5.77 10.98
CA VAL A 433 23.12 -6.46 10.55
C VAL A 433 24.20 -6.23 11.60
N SER A 434 24.96 -7.29 11.92
CA SER A 434 26.07 -7.18 12.86
C SER A 434 27.09 -6.14 12.41
N ALA A 435 27.58 -5.34 13.37
CA ALA A 435 28.69 -4.42 13.16
C ALA A 435 29.96 -5.14 12.69
N HIS A 436 30.06 -6.43 13.03
CA HIS A 436 31.16 -7.32 12.71
C HIS A 436 30.72 -8.46 11.79
N PHE A 437 29.77 -8.20 10.87
CA PHE A 437 29.22 -9.19 9.94
C PHE A 437 30.29 -10.02 9.21
N ALA A 438 31.39 -9.42 8.76
CA ALA A 438 32.52 -10.16 8.14
C ALA A 438 33.10 -11.28 9.03
N ARG A 439 33.01 -11.13 10.35
CA ARG A 439 33.52 -12.06 11.35
C ARG A 439 32.46 -13.05 11.80
N ASP A 440 31.26 -12.58 12.14
CA ASP A 440 30.24 -13.40 12.79
C ASP A 440 29.10 -13.87 11.87
N GLY A 441 28.95 -13.25 10.70
CA GLY A 441 27.91 -13.55 9.72
C GLY A 441 26.49 -13.27 10.19
N ALA A 442 26.27 -12.50 11.26
CA ALA A 442 24.95 -12.41 11.89
C ALA A 442 24.05 -11.30 11.30
N VAL A 443 22.84 -11.68 10.91
CA VAL A 443 21.75 -10.78 10.52
C VAL A 443 20.50 -11.15 11.30
N GLY A 444 19.91 -10.17 12.00
CA GLY A 444 18.62 -10.30 12.67
C GLY A 444 17.47 -9.82 11.78
N LEU A 445 16.37 -10.56 11.83
CA LEU A 445 15.15 -10.28 11.08
C LEU A 445 13.95 -10.38 12.01
N ALA A 446 13.06 -9.38 11.97
CA ALA A 446 11.78 -9.39 12.67
C ALA A 446 10.62 -9.42 11.67
N GLY A 447 9.67 -10.33 11.86
CA GLY A 447 8.47 -10.49 11.02
C GLY A 447 7.34 -11.20 11.76
N GLU A 448 6.23 -11.52 11.09
CA GLU A 448 5.01 -12.03 11.75
C GLU A 448 5.27 -13.27 12.64
N GLY A 449 6.23 -14.12 12.28
CA GLY A 449 6.64 -15.32 13.01
C GLY A 449 7.63 -15.13 14.17
N GLY A 450 8.11 -13.91 14.45
CA GLY A 450 9.07 -13.65 15.53
C GLY A 450 10.37 -12.98 15.07
N VAL A 451 11.43 -13.14 15.87
CA VAL A 451 12.79 -12.72 15.51
C VAL A 451 13.62 -13.95 15.16
N ALA A 452 14.19 -13.97 13.97
CA ALA A 452 15.09 -15.01 13.49
C ALA A 452 16.45 -14.40 13.13
N PHE A 453 17.50 -15.19 13.27
CA PHE A 453 18.82 -14.86 12.75
C PHE A 453 19.08 -15.65 11.48
N TRP A 454 19.64 -14.98 10.48
CA TRP A 454 20.36 -15.63 9.41
C TRP A 454 21.86 -15.54 9.70
N LEU A 455 22.54 -16.67 9.67
CA LEU A 455 23.97 -16.80 9.96
C LEU A 455 24.71 -17.19 8.68
N ASP A 456 25.53 -16.28 8.14
CA ASP A 456 26.33 -16.50 6.93
C ASP A 456 27.27 -17.70 7.14
N PRO A 457 27.32 -18.69 6.23
CA PRO A 457 28.26 -19.80 6.29
C PRO A 457 29.74 -19.41 6.39
N ALA A 458 30.11 -18.20 5.94
CA ALA A 458 31.48 -17.69 6.05
C ALA A 458 31.81 -17.13 7.43
N GLY A 459 30.82 -16.89 8.30
CA GLY A 459 30.98 -16.29 9.62
C GLY A 459 31.24 -17.31 10.73
N GLY A 460 32.08 -16.94 11.68
CA GLY A 460 32.30 -17.68 12.93
C GLY A 460 31.45 -17.10 14.06
N ASN A 461 30.27 -17.66 14.30
CA ASN A 461 29.38 -17.23 15.39
C ASN A 461 29.42 -18.16 16.62
N ALA A 462 29.02 -17.62 17.77
CA ALA A 462 28.99 -18.30 19.06
C ALA A 462 28.01 -19.48 19.10
N PHE A 463 27.05 -19.57 18.17
CA PHE A 463 26.12 -20.70 18.06
C PHE A 463 26.70 -21.89 17.29
N GLY A 464 27.80 -21.70 16.55
CA GLY A 464 28.38 -22.74 15.69
C GLY A 464 27.40 -23.26 14.64
N ARG A 465 26.50 -22.40 14.15
CA ARG A 465 25.44 -22.74 13.17
C ARG A 465 25.52 -21.84 11.94
N THR A 466 24.93 -22.31 10.85
CA THR A 466 24.80 -21.56 9.59
C THR A 466 23.33 -21.62 9.13
N GLY A 467 22.90 -20.64 8.35
CA GLY A 467 21.51 -20.51 7.92
C GLY A 467 20.60 -19.96 9.03
N TRP A 468 19.32 -20.33 8.98
CA TRP A 468 18.29 -19.77 9.86
C TRP A 468 18.32 -20.37 11.27
N LEU A 469 18.24 -19.49 12.27
CA LEU A 469 18.20 -19.81 13.69
C LEU A 469 17.13 -18.98 14.39
N TRP A 470 16.41 -19.57 15.34
CA TRP A 470 15.47 -18.87 16.22
C TRP A 470 16.12 -18.79 17.58
N PRO A 471 16.89 -17.72 17.86
CA PRO A 471 17.49 -17.56 19.16
C PRO A 471 16.42 -17.27 20.22
N VAL A 472 15.26 -16.71 19.84
CA VAL A 472 14.19 -16.25 20.73
C VAL A 472 12.83 -16.85 20.39
N THR A 473 11.91 -16.88 21.37
CA THR A 473 10.56 -17.43 21.18
C THR A 473 9.73 -16.59 20.19
N PRO A 474 8.91 -17.22 19.32
CA PRO A 474 8.08 -16.51 18.35
C PRO A 474 7.08 -15.60 19.05
N ARG A 475 7.25 -14.28 18.87
CA ARG A 475 6.28 -13.24 19.24
C ARG A 475 6.39 -12.15 18.19
N ASN A 476 5.27 -11.82 17.55
CA ASN A 476 5.10 -10.88 16.43
C ASN A 476 5.82 -9.53 16.68
N PRO A 477 7.10 -9.36 16.30
CA PRO A 477 7.90 -8.22 16.68
C PRO A 477 7.59 -7.02 15.79
N ARG A 478 7.79 -5.80 16.31
CA ARG A 478 7.54 -4.55 15.58
C ARG A 478 8.81 -3.77 15.28
N ALA A 479 9.76 -3.76 16.21
CA ALA A 479 11.08 -3.16 16.04
C ALA A 479 12.16 -4.14 16.53
N LEU A 480 13.33 -4.09 15.92
CA LEU A 480 14.53 -4.83 16.30
C LEU A 480 15.72 -3.87 16.24
N ALA A 481 16.60 -3.91 17.24
CA ALA A 481 17.82 -3.11 17.27
C ALA A 481 18.99 -3.95 17.78
N PHE A 482 20.12 -3.84 17.11
CA PHE A 482 21.41 -4.37 17.55
C PHE A 482 22.22 -3.26 18.20
N HIS A 483 23.08 -3.63 19.16
CA HIS A 483 24.07 -2.69 19.68
C HIS A 483 24.98 -2.17 18.55
N PRO A 484 25.45 -0.91 18.56
CA PRO A 484 26.29 -0.36 17.48
C PRO A 484 27.62 -1.10 17.23
N THR A 485 28.08 -1.87 18.24
CA THR A 485 29.23 -2.79 18.19
C THR A 485 28.80 -4.25 18.31
N PHE A 486 27.60 -4.59 17.85
CA PHE A 486 27.06 -5.94 17.96
C PHE A 486 28.04 -6.96 17.37
N ASP A 487 28.35 -8.00 18.14
CA ASP A 487 29.28 -9.07 17.76
C ASP A 487 28.79 -10.40 18.34
N LEU A 488 28.45 -11.34 17.46
CA LEU A 488 28.01 -12.67 17.81
C LEU A 488 29.15 -13.71 17.72
N GLY A 489 30.41 -13.29 17.54
CA GLY A 489 31.56 -14.18 17.43
C GLY A 489 31.95 -14.91 18.74
N PRO A 490 32.81 -15.95 18.66
CA PRO A 490 33.49 -16.52 19.84
C PRO A 490 34.35 -15.44 20.53
N PRO A 491 34.67 -15.54 21.85
CA PRO A 491 34.68 -14.45 22.83
C PRO A 491 35.04 -13.06 22.27
N PRO A 492 34.20 -12.05 22.52
CA PRO A 492 34.30 -10.75 21.86
C PRO A 492 35.65 -10.10 22.16
N LEU A 493 36.28 -9.55 21.12
CA LEU A 493 37.55 -8.83 21.26
C LEU A 493 37.30 -7.43 21.87
N ASP A 494 36.17 -6.79 21.57
CA ASP A 494 35.71 -5.50 22.14
C ASP A 494 34.18 -5.22 21.88
N GLY A 495 33.42 -6.23 21.43
CA GLY A 495 32.02 -6.10 20.97
C GLY A 495 30.97 -6.55 21.99
N GLU A 496 29.72 -6.14 21.78
CA GLU A 496 28.58 -6.45 22.66
C GLU A 496 27.62 -7.42 21.98
N ALA A 497 27.04 -8.40 22.67
CA ALA A 497 26.02 -9.28 22.07
C ALA A 497 24.59 -8.83 22.40
N ILE A 498 24.40 -7.50 22.56
CA ILE A 498 23.16 -6.90 23.02
C ILE A 498 22.19 -6.65 21.85
N LEU A 499 20.96 -7.13 21.99
CA LEU A 499 19.85 -6.79 21.10
C LEU A 499 18.59 -6.44 21.90
N ALA A 500 17.70 -5.65 21.28
CA ALA A 500 16.40 -5.28 21.82
C ALA A 500 15.31 -5.46 20.76
N TRP A 501 14.11 -5.85 21.17
CA TRP A 501 12.95 -5.87 20.28
C TRP A 501 11.63 -5.61 21.02
N SER A 502 10.63 -5.12 20.28
CA SER A 502 9.27 -4.94 20.76
C SER A 502 8.29 -5.87 20.05
N THR A 503 7.12 -6.16 20.65
CA THR A 503 6.06 -7.00 20.06
C THR A 503 4.74 -6.26 19.88
N TRP A 504 3.92 -6.71 18.92
CA TRP A 504 2.64 -6.09 18.55
C TRP A 504 1.47 -6.44 19.49
N ALA A 505 1.40 -7.68 19.98
CA ALA A 505 0.33 -8.10 20.90
C ALA A 505 0.73 -9.38 21.69
N PRO A 506 0.74 -9.34 23.04
CA PRO A 506 0.70 -8.12 23.86
C PRO A 506 1.92 -7.23 23.58
N ASP A 507 1.79 -5.92 23.79
CA ASP A 507 2.92 -4.99 23.70
C ASP A 507 3.95 -5.29 24.79
N ARG A 508 5.07 -5.89 24.38
CA ARG A 508 6.15 -6.30 25.27
C ARG A 508 7.47 -5.85 24.66
N ILE A 509 8.43 -5.55 25.53
CA ILE A 509 9.77 -5.14 25.13
C ILE A 509 10.76 -6.09 25.78
N PHE A 510 11.71 -6.56 25.01
CA PHE A 510 12.68 -7.55 25.43
C PHE A 510 14.10 -7.12 25.08
N LEU A 511 15.04 -7.43 25.95
CA LEU A 511 16.48 -7.28 25.71
C LEU A 511 17.19 -8.61 25.96
N SER A 512 18.30 -8.80 25.28
CA SER A 512 19.25 -9.89 25.51
C SER A 512 20.66 -9.33 25.44
N GLY A 513 21.58 -9.86 26.27
CA GLY A 513 23.00 -9.48 26.26
C GLY A 513 23.93 -10.54 25.67
N ASP A 514 23.38 -11.64 25.14
CA ASP A 514 24.14 -12.81 24.70
C ASP A 514 23.60 -13.39 23.38
N GLY A 515 23.12 -12.52 22.50
CA GLY A 515 22.64 -12.90 21.17
C GLY A 515 21.32 -13.66 21.20
N GLY A 516 20.50 -13.45 22.22
CA GLY A 516 19.14 -13.99 22.34
C GLY A 516 19.03 -15.26 23.17
N ARG A 517 20.11 -15.79 23.75
CA ARG A 517 20.07 -17.03 24.55
C ARG A 517 19.31 -16.82 25.86
N HIS A 518 19.50 -15.67 26.49
CA HIS A 518 18.74 -15.23 27.64
C HIS A 518 18.01 -13.94 27.32
N VAL A 519 16.72 -13.91 27.66
CA VAL A 519 15.80 -12.83 27.30
C VAL A 519 15.20 -12.24 28.58
N PHE A 520 15.22 -10.92 28.68
CA PHE A 520 14.67 -10.18 29.80
C PHE A 520 13.57 -9.26 29.31
N GLU A 521 12.39 -9.33 29.93
CA GLU A 521 11.29 -8.44 29.64
C GLU A 521 11.46 -7.11 30.40
N VAL A 522 11.36 -5.98 29.69
CA VAL A 522 11.47 -4.62 30.26
C VAL A 522 10.26 -3.76 29.91
N SER A 523 9.04 -4.29 29.95
CA SER A 523 7.83 -3.60 29.44
C SER A 523 7.22 -2.56 30.37
N ARG A 524 7.96 -2.01 31.35
CA ARG A 524 7.42 -1.13 32.41
C ARG A 524 8.12 0.21 32.47
N GLN A 525 7.32 1.27 32.61
CA GLN A 525 7.78 2.62 32.89
C GLN A 525 8.21 2.74 34.37
N LEU A 526 8.89 3.85 34.70
CA LEU A 526 9.37 4.14 36.06
C LEU A 526 8.25 4.17 37.13
N ASP A 527 7.03 4.52 36.75
CA ASP A 527 5.86 4.54 37.63
C ASP A 527 5.14 3.17 37.72
N GLY A 528 5.66 2.14 37.05
CA GLY A 528 5.09 0.80 36.97
C GLY A 528 3.98 0.63 35.92
N SER A 529 3.61 1.70 35.20
CA SER A 529 2.67 1.59 34.07
C SER A 529 3.29 0.78 32.92
N PRO A 530 2.48 0.08 32.11
CA PRO A 530 2.99 -0.62 30.94
C PRO A 530 3.52 0.37 29.90
N MET A 531 4.52 -0.06 29.12
CA MET A 531 4.96 0.68 27.95
C MET A 531 3.88 0.66 26.86
N PRO A 532 3.60 1.78 26.18
CA PRO A 532 2.76 1.78 24.99
C PRO A 532 3.42 1.00 23.83
N PRO A 533 2.68 0.68 22.74
CA PRO A 533 3.22 0.02 21.57
C PRO A 533 4.44 0.75 20.99
N VAL A 534 5.57 0.06 20.93
CA VAL A 534 6.84 0.64 20.45
C VAL A 534 7.01 0.47 18.94
N LEU A 535 7.18 1.58 18.23
CA LEU A 535 7.30 1.66 16.77
C LEU A 535 8.74 1.49 16.25
N ARG A 536 9.71 2.05 16.99
CA ARG A 536 11.14 2.11 16.65
C ARG A 536 11.97 2.09 17.93
N MET A 537 13.16 1.52 17.85
CA MET A 537 14.11 1.44 18.96
C MET A 537 15.53 1.61 18.45
N GLU A 538 16.39 2.22 19.25
CA GLU A 538 17.84 2.25 19.02
C GLU A 538 18.59 2.02 20.32
N ILE A 539 19.77 1.41 20.23
CA ILE A 539 20.63 1.13 21.39
C ILE A 539 21.84 2.07 21.32
N ALA A 540 22.04 2.90 22.33
CA ALA A 540 23.23 3.75 22.39
C ALA A 540 24.50 2.96 22.74
N PRO A 541 25.69 3.41 22.29
CA PRO A 541 26.97 2.76 22.63
C PRO A 541 27.28 2.68 24.13
N THR A 542 26.56 3.43 24.98
CA THR A 542 26.73 3.45 26.44
C THR A 542 25.96 2.34 27.18
N CYS A 543 25.21 1.51 26.45
CA CYS A 543 24.52 0.33 26.98
C CYS A 543 25.47 -0.88 27.00
N GLY A 544 25.98 -1.29 28.17
CA GLY A 544 26.98 -2.37 28.28
C GLY A 544 26.41 -3.74 28.69
N SER A 545 27.15 -4.82 28.47
CA SER A 545 26.71 -6.21 28.78
C SER A 545 26.80 -6.64 30.24
N ALA A 546 27.42 -5.85 31.13
CA ALA A 546 27.83 -6.29 32.46
C ALA A 546 26.69 -6.94 33.30
N SER A 547 25.48 -6.40 33.22
CA SER A 547 24.28 -6.97 33.84
C SER A 547 23.00 -6.38 33.24
N PRO A 548 21.93 -7.17 33.06
CA PRO A 548 20.61 -6.66 32.69
C PRO A 548 20.06 -5.58 33.64
N ALA A 549 20.49 -5.60 34.90
CA ALA A 549 20.09 -4.62 35.90
C ALA A 549 20.70 -3.23 35.64
N ASP A 550 21.76 -3.13 34.85
CA ASP A 550 22.48 -1.88 34.56
C ASP A 550 22.19 -1.34 33.15
N TRP A 551 21.37 -2.05 32.36
CA TRP A 551 21.00 -1.62 31.02
C TRP A 551 20.31 -0.26 31.04
N ARG A 552 20.77 0.61 30.15
CA ARG A 552 20.37 2.00 30.03
C ARG A 552 20.59 2.50 28.61
N ASP A 553 20.06 3.67 28.31
CA ASP A 553 20.28 4.36 27.02
C ASP A 553 19.82 3.54 25.80
N VAL A 554 18.81 2.69 25.99
CA VAL A 554 17.98 2.19 24.88
C VAL A 554 16.85 3.17 24.69
N TYR A 555 16.69 3.70 23.49
CA TYR A 555 15.67 4.68 23.14
C TYR A 555 14.54 3.99 22.39
N ALA A 556 13.30 4.42 22.65
CA ALA A 556 12.13 3.87 21.99
C ALA A 556 11.11 4.96 21.68
N ILE A 557 10.51 4.89 20.50
CA ILE A 557 9.31 5.67 20.15
C ILE A 557 8.09 4.82 20.44
N ALA A 558 7.14 5.36 21.21
CA ALA A 558 5.85 4.75 21.43
C ALA A 558 4.73 5.79 21.26
N GLY A 559 4.07 5.76 20.09
CA GLY A 559 3.07 6.76 19.70
C GLY A 559 3.68 8.18 19.60
N PRO A 560 3.18 9.18 20.35
CA PRO A 560 3.67 10.55 20.28
C PRO A 560 4.92 10.81 21.14
N ALA A 561 5.40 9.82 21.91
CA ALA A 561 6.39 10.02 22.95
C ALA A 561 7.70 9.26 22.69
N LEU A 562 8.81 9.89 23.09
CA LEU A 562 10.14 9.30 23.15
C LEU A 562 10.42 8.82 24.57
N PHE A 563 10.97 7.63 24.71
CA PHE A 563 11.37 7.03 25.98
C PHE A 563 12.84 6.61 25.97
N ARG A 564 13.44 6.56 27.16
CA ARG A 564 14.77 6.00 27.40
C ARG A 564 14.70 4.94 28.50
N LEU A 565 15.32 3.79 28.27
CA LEU A 565 15.50 2.76 29.29
C LEU A 565 16.51 3.24 30.34
N THR A 566 16.15 3.03 31.61
CA THR A 566 17.04 3.18 32.76
C THR A 566 17.04 1.87 33.55
N PRO A 567 17.99 1.66 34.48
CA PRO A 567 18.00 0.52 35.39
C PRO A 567 16.69 0.28 36.16
N LYS A 568 15.86 1.33 36.32
CA LYS A 568 14.60 1.28 37.08
C LYS A 568 13.36 1.12 36.19
N GLY A 569 13.51 1.14 34.87
CA GLY A 569 12.41 1.15 33.91
C GLY A 569 12.51 2.30 32.90
N TRP A 570 11.51 2.40 32.02
CA TRP A 570 11.46 3.41 30.96
C TRP A 570 11.09 4.79 31.49
N LEU A 571 11.93 5.78 31.18
CA LEU A 571 11.73 7.20 31.45
C LEU A 571 11.15 7.88 30.19
N PRO A 572 9.96 8.52 30.26
CA PRO A 572 9.48 9.38 29.19
C PRO A 572 10.36 10.64 29.09
N LEU A 573 10.85 10.93 27.88
CA LEU A 573 11.65 12.13 27.56
C LEU A 573 10.80 13.27 26.97
N GLY A 574 9.57 12.97 26.56
CA GLY A 574 8.61 13.99 26.10
C GLY A 574 7.87 13.60 24.83
N ALA A 575 6.87 14.43 24.50
CA ALA A 575 6.02 14.31 23.31
C ALA A 575 5.84 15.72 22.70
N PRO A 576 6.50 16.04 21.58
CA PRO A 576 6.51 17.42 21.04
C PRO A 576 5.20 17.87 20.38
N GLY A 577 4.15 17.04 20.39
CA GLY A 577 2.79 17.40 19.96
C GLY A 577 2.22 16.60 18.79
N GLY A 578 3.04 15.81 18.09
CA GLY A 578 2.60 14.89 17.04
C GLY A 578 3.16 13.48 17.17
N THR A 579 2.79 12.61 16.24
CA THR A 579 3.22 11.20 16.23
C THR A 579 4.67 11.12 15.75
N LEU A 580 5.53 10.54 16.59
CA LEU A 580 6.91 10.26 16.24
C LEU A 580 6.97 8.97 15.42
N ILE A 581 7.79 8.95 14.37
CA ILE A 581 7.84 7.83 13.42
C ILE A 581 9.23 7.23 13.25
N ASN A 582 10.28 8.01 13.54
CA ASN A 582 11.64 7.55 13.37
C ASN A 582 12.60 8.22 14.36
N LEU A 583 13.69 7.53 14.71
CA LEU A 583 14.76 8.04 15.56
C LEU A 583 16.12 7.58 15.04
N ALA A 584 17.12 8.45 15.13
CA ALA A 584 18.49 8.12 14.76
C ALA A 584 19.46 8.67 15.81
N LEU A 585 20.40 7.83 16.26
CA LEU A 585 21.42 8.24 17.21
C LEU A 585 22.58 8.93 16.49
N ASP A 586 23.18 9.90 17.18
CA ASP A 586 24.45 10.48 16.76
C ASP A 586 25.59 9.45 16.91
N PRO A 587 26.40 9.14 15.87
CA PRO A 587 27.57 8.28 16.02
C PRO A 587 28.59 8.80 17.04
N GLY A 588 28.59 10.11 17.31
CA GLY A 588 29.37 10.76 18.35
C GLY A 588 28.75 10.69 19.76
N PHE A 589 27.64 9.97 19.96
CA PHE A 589 26.90 9.90 21.22
C PHE A 589 27.79 9.56 22.41
N ARG A 590 27.77 10.43 23.43
CA ARG A 590 28.49 10.24 24.70
C ARG A 590 27.63 10.74 25.85
N ARG A 591 27.61 10.01 26.96
CA ARG A 591 26.96 10.47 28.19
C ARG A 591 28.02 10.68 29.28
N PRO A 592 28.05 11.85 29.95
CA PRO A 592 27.07 12.95 29.89
C PRO A 592 27.30 14.01 28.81
N GLU A 593 28.39 13.95 28.06
CA GLU A 593 28.92 15.09 27.28
C GLU A 593 28.03 15.50 26.11
N ALA A 594 27.49 14.54 25.36
CA ALA A 594 26.72 14.75 24.14
C ALA A 594 25.71 13.60 23.86
N PRO A 595 24.68 13.40 24.70
CA PRO A 595 23.65 12.38 24.48
C PRO A 595 22.64 12.87 23.43
N ARG A 596 23.12 13.05 22.19
CA ARG A 596 22.37 13.65 21.08
C ARG A 596 21.71 12.58 20.22
N LEU A 597 20.45 12.82 19.85
CA LEU A 597 19.71 12.02 18.89
C LEU A 597 18.77 12.90 18.07
N PHE A 598 18.25 12.35 16.97
CA PHE A 598 17.29 12.99 16.09
C PHE A 598 16.00 12.19 16.03
N VAL A 599 14.87 12.87 15.93
CA VAL A 599 13.54 12.25 15.92
C VAL A 599 12.67 12.90 14.86
N ALA A 600 11.98 12.11 14.05
CA ALA A 600 11.07 12.58 13.02
C ALA A 600 9.60 12.47 13.48
N GLU A 601 8.81 13.48 13.13
CA GLU A 601 7.37 13.59 13.37
C GLU A 601 6.57 13.53 12.07
N GLN A 602 5.39 12.90 12.08
CA GLN A 602 4.58 12.65 10.87
C GLN A 602 3.59 13.79 10.51
N THR A 603 2.74 14.20 11.44
CA THR A 603 1.54 15.05 11.20
C THR A 603 1.86 16.53 10.94
N ALA A 604 3.04 16.97 11.34
CA ALA A 604 3.65 18.22 10.94
C ALA A 604 5.13 17.90 10.72
N PRO A 605 5.55 17.54 9.50
CA PRO A 605 6.87 16.97 9.23
C PRO A 605 7.95 17.86 9.84
N ARG A 606 8.53 17.37 10.92
CA ARG A 606 9.55 18.05 11.70
C ARG A 606 10.59 17.03 12.07
N VAL A 607 11.82 17.49 12.05
CA VAL A 607 12.92 16.78 12.70
C VAL A 607 13.28 17.55 13.95
N TRP A 608 13.37 16.83 15.05
CA TRP A 608 13.77 17.33 16.34
C TRP A 608 15.18 16.84 16.63
N GLN A 609 16.09 17.75 16.97
CA GLN A 609 17.29 17.38 17.71
C GLN A 609 16.92 17.29 19.20
N VAL A 610 17.25 16.16 19.82
CA VAL A 610 17.07 15.95 21.26
C VAL A 610 18.44 15.80 21.90
N LEU A 611 18.70 16.60 22.93
CA LEU A 611 19.85 16.44 23.80
C LEU A 611 19.35 15.94 25.15
N ASP A 612 19.52 14.65 25.41
CA ASP A 612 18.98 13.96 26.59
C ASP A 612 19.91 14.09 27.81
N ARG A 613 19.96 15.30 28.36
CA ARG A 613 20.84 15.67 29.48
C ARG A 613 20.32 15.12 30.81
N GLU A 614 21.18 15.10 31.82
CA GLU A 614 20.80 14.68 33.18
C GLU A 614 19.79 15.62 33.84
N ASP A 615 19.84 16.92 33.52
CA ASP A 615 18.89 17.94 33.98
C ASP A 615 17.57 17.97 33.19
N GLY A 616 17.45 17.12 32.17
CA GLY A 616 16.26 16.95 31.35
C GLY A 616 16.55 17.08 29.84
N PRO A 617 15.68 16.49 29.00
CA PRO A 617 15.87 16.52 27.56
C PRO A 617 15.57 17.91 26.98
N VAL A 618 16.45 18.39 26.11
CA VAL A 618 16.26 19.64 25.36
C VAL A 618 15.88 19.32 23.92
N TRP A 619 14.71 19.77 23.49
CA TRP A 619 14.16 19.56 22.16
C TRP A 619 14.33 20.81 21.30
N THR A 620 14.99 20.67 20.13
CA THR A 620 15.19 21.75 19.17
C THR A 620 14.64 21.34 17.81
N ALA A 621 13.62 22.06 17.31
CA ALA A 621 13.10 21.82 15.97
C ALA A 621 14.09 22.30 14.91
N LEU A 622 14.39 21.44 13.93
CA LEU A 622 15.18 21.81 12.76
C LEU A 622 14.33 22.60 11.75
N PRO A 623 14.94 23.44 10.90
CA PRO A 623 14.23 24.13 9.83
C PRO A 623 13.54 23.17 8.86
N ARG A 624 12.37 23.59 8.35
CA ARG A 624 11.58 22.83 7.36
C ARG A 624 11.77 23.30 5.92
N ALA A 625 12.54 24.36 5.69
CA ALA A 625 12.71 24.92 4.36
C ALA A 625 13.31 23.86 3.42
N GLY A 626 12.72 23.67 2.24
CA GLY A 626 13.13 22.65 1.25
C GLY A 626 12.67 21.22 1.53
N LEU A 627 11.91 20.96 2.60
CA LEU A 627 11.32 19.65 2.86
C LEU A 627 9.95 19.54 2.19
N GLU A 628 9.84 18.77 1.11
CA GLU A 628 8.63 18.68 0.27
C GLU A 628 7.86 17.35 0.40
N GLY A 629 8.45 16.33 1.04
CA GLY A 629 7.85 15.01 1.25
C GLY A 629 7.86 14.57 2.71
N GLU A 630 6.89 13.74 3.09
CA GLU A 630 6.80 13.12 4.44
C GLU A 630 8.06 12.28 4.71
N ILE A 631 8.70 12.50 5.85
CA ILE A 631 9.91 11.75 6.23
C ILE A 631 9.55 10.30 6.47
N ARG A 632 10.35 9.37 5.96
CA ARG A 632 10.20 7.93 6.16
C ARG A 632 11.28 7.38 7.08
N ASP A 633 12.50 7.87 6.91
CA ASP A 633 13.64 7.46 7.72
C ASP A 633 14.71 8.54 7.83
N LEU A 634 15.53 8.44 8.88
CA LEU A 634 16.63 9.37 9.19
C LEU A 634 17.95 8.61 9.19
N ALA A 635 19.01 9.24 8.70
CA ALA A 635 20.36 8.72 8.85
C ALA A 635 21.35 9.80 9.25
N VAL A 636 22.17 9.49 10.26
CA VAL A 636 23.28 10.33 10.72
C VAL A 636 24.59 9.71 10.22
N PRO A 637 25.42 10.43 9.46
CA PRO A 637 26.63 9.87 8.88
C PRO A 637 27.72 9.63 9.95
N PRO A 638 28.61 8.64 9.77
CA PRO A 638 29.72 8.39 10.69
C PRO A 638 30.68 9.58 10.89
N ASP A 639 30.72 10.54 9.96
CA ASP A 639 31.55 11.75 10.03
C ASP A 639 30.79 13.01 10.51
N PHE A 640 29.62 12.84 11.14
CA PHE A 640 28.75 13.93 11.58
C PHE A 640 29.43 14.99 12.44
N ASP A 641 30.36 14.60 13.32
CA ASP A 641 31.14 15.52 14.16
C ASP A 641 31.99 16.51 13.34
N ARG A 642 32.42 16.11 12.14
CA ARG A 642 33.21 16.95 11.23
C ARG A 642 32.34 17.68 10.22
N ARG A 643 31.24 17.05 9.81
CA ARG A 643 30.29 17.56 8.83
C ARG A 643 28.87 17.30 9.37
N PRO A 644 28.26 18.27 10.07
CA PRO A 644 26.98 18.07 10.75
C PRO A 644 25.81 18.12 9.74
N VAL A 645 25.80 17.15 8.82
CA VAL A 645 24.80 16.98 7.78
C VAL A 645 23.93 15.78 8.14
N LEU A 646 22.62 16.01 8.23
CA LEU A 646 21.63 14.97 8.47
C LEU A 646 20.96 14.59 7.16
N TYR A 647 20.62 13.30 6.98
CA TYR A 647 19.92 12.79 5.81
C TYR A 647 18.54 12.28 6.19
N ALA A 648 17.59 12.40 5.28
CA ALA A 648 16.27 11.81 5.41
C ALA A 648 15.81 11.22 4.07
N SER A 649 15.17 10.05 4.13
CA SER A 649 14.34 9.56 3.02
C SER A 649 12.94 10.16 3.15
N THR A 650 12.29 10.38 2.01
CA THR A 650 10.97 11.00 1.95
C THR A 650 9.99 10.18 1.13
N TRP A 651 8.70 10.39 1.38
CA TRP A 651 7.62 9.86 0.56
C TRP A 651 7.63 10.60 -0.79
N GLY A 652 8.04 9.90 -1.86
CA GLY A 652 7.93 10.34 -3.26
C GLY A 652 8.93 11.41 -3.75
N THR A 653 9.66 12.10 -2.86
CA THR A 653 10.67 13.12 -3.26
C THR A 653 12.12 12.65 -3.09
N GLY A 654 12.34 11.37 -2.78
CA GLY A 654 13.67 10.77 -2.69
C GLY A 654 14.41 11.08 -1.39
N VAL A 655 15.73 11.28 -1.50
CA VAL A 655 16.61 11.58 -0.36
C VAL A 655 16.94 13.05 -0.31
N VAL A 656 16.79 13.64 0.88
CA VAL A 656 17.17 15.01 1.18
C VAL A 656 18.20 15.07 2.30
N ARG A 657 19.00 16.14 2.33
CA ARG A 657 19.97 16.41 3.40
C ARG A 657 19.84 17.83 3.92
N ILE A 658 20.27 18.07 5.15
CA ILE A 658 20.36 19.41 5.74
C ILE A 658 21.73 19.60 6.39
N ASP A 659 22.44 20.67 6.02
CA ASP A 659 23.70 21.07 6.65
C ASP A 659 23.42 22.01 7.84
N LEU A 660 23.61 21.50 9.06
CA LEU A 660 23.36 22.24 10.29
C LEU A 660 24.43 23.30 10.58
N ALA A 661 25.59 23.24 9.91
CA ALA A 661 26.61 24.28 9.99
C ALA A 661 26.33 25.45 9.03
N ALA A 662 25.38 25.31 8.10
CA ALA A 662 25.04 26.39 7.18
C ALA A 662 24.45 27.60 7.95
N PRO A 663 24.70 28.84 7.51
CA PRO A 663 24.11 30.03 8.16
C PRO A 663 22.58 30.06 8.15
N ARG A 664 21.97 29.38 7.16
CA ARG A 664 20.53 29.18 7.01
C ARG A 664 20.29 27.73 6.59
N PRO A 665 20.23 26.78 7.55
CA PRO A 665 20.02 25.38 7.22
C PRO A 665 18.70 25.19 6.49
N ALA A 666 18.75 24.48 5.37
CA ALA A 666 17.60 24.09 4.56
C ALA A 666 17.84 22.68 4.02
N TRP A 667 16.76 21.95 3.81
CA TRP A 667 16.78 20.65 3.16
C TRP A 667 17.02 20.83 1.67
N GLU A 668 17.89 19.99 1.12
CA GLU A 668 18.18 19.96 -0.31
C GLU A 668 18.23 18.51 -0.82
N PRO A 669 17.84 18.25 -2.07
CA PRO A 669 17.95 16.92 -2.67
C PRO A 669 19.39 16.41 -2.71
N VAL A 670 19.56 15.10 -2.59
CA VAL A 670 20.85 14.43 -2.71
C VAL A 670 21.02 13.81 -4.09
N GLY A 671 22.18 14.03 -4.71
CA GLY A 671 22.50 13.44 -6.01
C GLY A 671 21.85 14.17 -7.19
N GLY A 672 21.52 13.41 -8.23
CA GLY A 672 20.63 13.80 -9.32
C GLY A 672 19.16 13.47 -9.01
N PRO A 673 18.26 13.55 -10.00
CA PRO A 673 16.85 13.21 -9.83
C PRO A 673 16.68 11.79 -9.28
N PHE A 674 15.90 11.66 -8.20
CA PHE A 674 15.56 10.36 -7.63
C PHE A 674 14.55 9.63 -8.53
N PRO A 675 14.56 8.29 -8.61
CA PRO A 675 13.53 7.52 -9.31
C PRO A 675 12.12 7.86 -8.77
N GLU A 676 11.08 7.76 -9.61
CA GLU A 676 9.70 8.08 -9.23
C GLU A 676 9.07 6.99 -8.33
N GLU A 677 9.65 6.80 -7.16
CA GLU A 677 9.35 5.76 -6.20
C GLU A 677 9.31 6.37 -4.80
N TRP A 678 8.44 5.85 -3.93
CA TRP A 678 8.55 6.18 -2.52
C TRP A 678 9.70 5.40 -1.90
N CYS A 679 10.38 6.05 -0.97
CA CYS A 679 11.44 5.45 -0.15
C CYS A 679 10.85 4.96 1.17
N GLU A 680 11.53 4.01 1.82
CA GLU A 680 11.28 3.63 3.21
C GLU A 680 12.58 3.82 4.01
N PRO A 681 13.47 2.82 4.18
CA PRO A 681 14.69 3.04 4.96
C PRO A 681 15.80 3.70 4.13
N ILE A 682 16.66 4.46 4.81
CA ILE A 682 17.93 4.96 4.30
C ILE A 682 19.06 4.47 5.20
N ARG A 683 20.14 3.96 4.60
CA ARG A 683 21.35 3.60 5.34
C ARG A 683 22.60 4.15 4.68
N LEU A 684 23.52 4.54 5.55
CA LEU A 684 24.83 5.05 5.19
C LEU A 684 25.87 4.02 5.61
N PRO A 685 26.75 3.54 4.71
CA PRO A 685 27.76 2.56 5.06
C PRO A 685 28.79 3.16 6.01
N ARG A 686 29.53 2.32 6.74
CA ARG A 686 30.64 2.79 7.59
C ARG A 686 31.72 3.54 6.79
N THR A 687 31.86 3.22 5.51
CA THR A 687 32.76 3.89 4.56
C THR A 687 32.21 5.21 4.01
N PHE A 688 31.02 5.66 4.42
CA PHE A 688 30.35 6.85 3.90
C PHE A 688 31.25 8.10 3.88
N ALA A 689 32.07 8.27 4.92
CA ALA A 689 33.00 9.39 5.01
C ALA A 689 34.00 9.46 3.83
N LEU A 690 34.29 8.31 3.21
CA LEU A 690 35.22 8.13 2.10
C LEU A 690 34.52 8.17 0.74
N ASP A 691 33.45 7.39 0.59
CA ASP A 691 32.83 7.12 -0.72
C ASP A 691 31.52 7.88 -0.97
N ARG A 692 30.90 8.43 0.08
CA ARG A 692 29.61 9.12 0.05
C ARG A 692 28.45 8.27 -0.48
N ARG A 693 28.55 6.94 -0.47
CA ARG A 693 27.50 6.03 -0.97
C ARG A 693 26.28 6.01 -0.06
N ILE A 694 25.09 5.96 -0.64
CA ILE A 694 23.82 5.88 0.08
C ILE A 694 23.02 4.71 -0.47
N VAL A 695 22.46 3.88 0.41
CA VAL A 695 21.55 2.80 0.03
C VAL A 695 20.16 3.10 0.57
N VAL A 696 19.16 2.99 -0.29
CA VAL A 696 17.77 3.33 0.00
C VAL A 696 16.88 2.14 -0.37
N GLY A 697 15.97 1.78 0.53
CA GLY A 697 14.90 0.84 0.23
C GLY A 697 13.71 1.58 -0.38
N THR A 698 13.14 1.04 -1.44
CA THR A 698 12.00 1.64 -2.16
C THR A 698 10.87 0.64 -2.32
N GLN A 699 9.77 1.07 -2.93
CA GLN A 699 8.70 0.17 -3.36
C GLN A 699 9.14 -0.94 -4.33
N SER A 700 10.25 -0.76 -5.05
CA SER A 700 10.68 -1.66 -6.12
C SER A 700 12.01 -2.36 -5.83
N GLY A 701 12.42 -2.40 -4.55
CA GLY A 701 13.68 -3.01 -4.14
C GLY A 701 14.67 -1.98 -3.59
N LEU A 702 15.93 -2.09 -3.99
CA LEU A 702 17.01 -1.23 -3.51
C LEU A 702 17.46 -0.24 -4.58
N VAL A 703 17.83 0.95 -4.15
CA VAL A 703 18.49 1.97 -4.99
C VAL A 703 19.76 2.43 -4.29
N VAL A 704 20.85 2.56 -5.05
CA VAL A 704 22.12 3.10 -4.57
C VAL A 704 22.45 4.41 -5.28
N GLY A 705 22.94 5.39 -4.52
CA GLY A 705 23.37 6.69 -5.04
C GLY A 705 24.55 7.23 -4.23
N GLU A 706 24.90 8.49 -4.46
CA GLU A 706 26.00 9.14 -3.76
C GLU A 706 25.65 10.57 -3.37
N ASP A 707 26.20 11.03 -2.24
CA ASP A 707 26.12 12.42 -1.81
C ASP A 707 27.08 13.33 -2.60
N ARG A 708 26.88 13.38 -3.91
CA ARG A 708 27.65 14.21 -4.87
C ARG A 708 26.68 14.89 -5.83
N PRO A 709 26.86 16.20 -6.13
CA PRO A 709 25.94 16.91 -7.02
C PRO A 709 25.76 16.20 -8.37
N GLY A 710 24.51 15.89 -8.73
CA GLY A 710 24.18 15.25 -10.00
C GLY A 710 24.53 13.75 -10.12
N ALA A 711 25.04 13.10 -9.07
CA ALA A 711 25.32 11.68 -9.11
C ALA A 711 24.04 10.86 -9.37
N PRO A 712 24.06 9.90 -10.31
CA PRO A 712 22.86 9.14 -10.65
C PRO A 712 22.50 8.15 -9.55
N TRP A 713 21.21 7.86 -9.46
CA TRP A 713 20.68 6.76 -8.66
C TRP A 713 20.57 5.51 -9.53
N ARG A 714 21.05 4.36 -9.03
CA ARG A 714 21.02 3.08 -9.73
C ARG A 714 20.12 2.10 -8.98
N ARG A 715 19.11 1.55 -9.66
CA ARG A 715 18.29 0.45 -9.14
C ARG A 715 19.13 -0.83 -9.05
N LEU A 716 18.90 -1.60 -7.99
CA LEU A 716 19.46 -2.92 -7.77
C LEU A 716 18.29 -3.93 -7.80
N PRO A 717 17.93 -4.44 -8.98
CA PRO A 717 16.81 -5.36 -9.12
C PRO A 717 17.06 -6.63 -8.32
N ALA A 718 15.99 -7.12 -7.69
CA ALA A 718 16.01 -8.28 -6.84
C ALA A 718 14.92 -9.26 -7.28
N PRO A 719 15.19 -10.57 -7.24
CA PRO A 719 14.09 -11.52 -7.23
C PRO A 719 13.24 -11.30 -5.99
N TYR A 720 11.95 -11.51 -6.14
CA TYR A 720 10.99 -11.40 -5.05
C TYR A 720 10.02 -12.57 -5.10
N THR A 721 9.35 -12.80 -3.98
CA THR A 721 8.36 -13.87 -3.86
C THR A 721 7.00 -13.26 -3.59
N VAL A 722 5.96 -13.90 -4.09
CA VAL A 722 4.57 -13.64 -3.75
C VAL A 722 3.98 -14.91 -3.15
N GLU A 723 3.21 -14.77 -2.06
CA GLU A 723 2.47 -15.88 -1.47
C GLU A 723 1.19 -16.19 -2.28
N ASP A 724 0.56 -17.31 -1.97
CA ASP A 724 -0.68 -17.79 -2.60
C ASP A 724 -1.90 -16.88 -2.37
N SER A 725 -1.81 -15.91 -1.48
CA SER A 725 -2.85 -14.90 -1.22
C SER A 725 -2.68 -13.61 -2.04
N TYR A 726 -1.62 -13.49 -2.85
CA TYR A 726 -1.28 -12.24 -3.54
C TYR A 726 -2.38 -11.80 -4.53
N SER A 727 -2.79 -10.53 -4.45
CA SER A 727 -3.90 -9.94 -5.21
C SER A 727 -3.75 -9.99 -6.73
N GLY A 728 -2.52 -10.16 -7.23
CA GLY A 728 -2.28 -10.36 -8.67
C GLY A 728 -2.61 -11.77 -9.16
N LEU A 729 -2.71 -12.76 -8.27
CA LEU A 729 -2.97 -14.16 -8.62
C LEU A 729 -4.46 -14.39 -8.83
N ARG A 730 -4.79 -14.99 -9.98
CA ARG A 730 -6.15 -15.40 -10.33
C ARG A 730 -6.24 -16.91 -10.31
N TRP A 731 -7.15 -17.44 -9.51
CA TRP A 731 -7.35 -18.87 -9.31
C TRP A 731 -8.56 -19.32 -10.11
N TYR A 732 -8.45 -20.46 -10.80
CA TYR A 732 -9.54 -21.06 -11.57
C TYR A 732 -9.68 -22.53 -11.18
N ASP A 733 -10.92 -22.94 -10.99
CA ASP A 733 -11.29 -24.33 -10.77
C ASP A 733 -12.52 -24.65 -11.64
N PRO A 734 -12.31 -24.88 -12.95
CA PRO A 734 -13.41 -24.98 -13.92
C PRO A 734 -14.26 -26.24 -13.72
N ASN A 735 -13.72 -27.26 -13.08
CA ASN A 735 -14.38 -28.55 -12.87
C ASN A 735 -14.94 -28.70 -11.44
N HIS A 736 -14.85 -27.66 -10.60
CA HIS A 736 -15.47 -27.66 -9.28
C HIS A 736 -17.00 -27.75 -9.41
N PRO A 737 -17.67 -28.70 -8.72
CA PRO A 737 -19.11 -28.92 -8.89
C PRO A 737 -20.00 -27.75 -8.44
N ALA A 738 -19.48 -26.90 -7.55
CA ALA A 738 -20.17 -25.68 -7.10
C ALA A 738 -19.81 -24.42 -7.91
N ASN A 739 -18.90 -24.49 -8.89
CA ASN A 739 -18.54 -23.35 -9.73
C ASN A 739 -19.61 -23.14 -10.82
N PRO A 740 -20.42 -22.08 -10.74
CA PRO A 740 -21.49 -21.86 -11.72
C PRO A 740 -20.97 -21.30 -13.04
N GLN A 741 -19.74 -20.76 -13.06
CA GLN A 741 -19.13 -20.12 -14.24
C GLN A 741 -17.66 -20.57 -14.38
N PRO A 742 -17.40 -21.71 -15.04
CA PRO A 742 -16.06 -22.32 -15.18
C PRO A 742 -14.97 -21.43 -15.77
N ASP A 743 -15.35 -20.42 -16.57
CA ASP A 743 -14.41 -19.49 -17.21
C ASP A 743 -14.00 -18.31 -16.30
N ARG A 744 -14.62 -18.17 -15.13
CA ARG A 744 -14.32 -17.14 -14.13
C ARG A 744 -13.50 -17.71 -12.98
N VAL A 745 -12.95 -16.81 -12.18
CA VAL A 745 -12.14 -17.19 -11.03
C VAL A 745 -12.95 -18.02 -10.03
N TRP A 746 -12.28 -18.93 -9.34
CA TRP A 746 -12.85 -19.74 -8.28
C TRP A 746 -11.79 -19.97 -7.20
N PRO A 747 -12.11 -19.69 -5.93
CA PRO A 747 -11.14 -19.83 -4.85
C PRO A 747 -10.79 -21.30 -4.63
N TRP A 748 -9.52 -21.57 -4.38
CA TRP A 748 -9.05 -22.88 -3.97
C TRP A 748 -9.19 -23.06 -2.45
N GLN A 749 -9.05 -24.31 -1.99
CA GLN A 749 -9.03 -24.58 -0.55
C GLN A 749 -7.72 -24.09 0.05
N ARG A 750 -7.77 -23.63 1.31
CA ARG A 750 -6.59 -23.16 2.05
C ARG A 750 -6.38 -23.98 3.31
N GLU A 751 -5.15 -24.40 3.55
CA GLU A 751 -4.75 -25.09 4.78
C GLU A 751 -3.57 -24.39 5.43
N ARG A 752 -3.67 -24.20 6.76
CA ARG A 752 -2.59 -23.60 7.54
C ARG A 752 -1.42 -24.56 7.65
N ARG A 753 -0.22 -24.03 7.48
CA ARG A 753 1.06 -24.74 7.66
C ARG A 753 1.13 -25.55 8.96
N ARG A 754 0.63 -24.99 10.07
CA ARG A 754 0.67 -25.66 11.39
C ARG A 754 -0.32 -26.82 11.52
N ASP A 755 -1.36 -26.83 10.68
CA ASP A 755 -2.46 -27.79 10.74
C ASP A 755 -2.18 -29.00 9.82
N LEU A 756 -1.08 -28.97 9.03
CA LEU A 756 -0.65 -30.00 8.08
C LEU A 756 0.31 -31.03 8.71
N PRO A 757 -0.13 -32.27 8.98
CA PRO A 757 0.72 -33.32 9.54
C PRO A 757 1.82 -33.74 8.53
N GLY A 758 3.09 -33.75 8.96
CA GLY A 758 4.20 -34.19 8.11
C GLY A 758 4.85 -33.10 7.26
N LEU A 759 4.29 -31.88 7.21
CA LEU A 759 4.90 -30.71 6.55
C LEU A 759 5.60 -29.77 7.55
N SER A 760 5.60 -30.13 8.84
CA SER A 760 6.31 -29.40 9.91
C SER A 760 7.84 -29.48 9.67
N GLY A 761 8.38 -28.49 8.96
CA GLY A 761 9.80 -28.44 8.60
C GLY A 761 10.07 -28.07 7.14
N LEU A 762 9.03 -28.02 6.29
CA LEU A 762 9.18 -27.53 4.92
C LEU A 762 9.35 -26.01 4.86
N ASP A 763 10.15 -25.57 3.90
CA ASP A 763 10.41 -24.18 3.57
C ASP A 763 9.30 -23.67 2.64
N LEU A 764 8.31 -23.03 3.24
CA LEU A 764 7.11 -22.46 2.59
C LEU A 764 7.16 -20.95 2.70
N VAL A 765 6.58 -20.26 1.71
CA VAL A 765 6.53 -18.79 1.54
C VAL A 765 5.39 -18.13 2.33
N GLY A 766 4.53 -18.91 2.96
CA GLY A 766 3.40 -18.36 3.71
C GLY A 766 3.10 -19.09 5.01
N LEU A 767 2.03 -18.61 5.66
CA LEU A 767 1.36 -19.33 6.73
C LEU A 767 0.38 -20.38 6.20
N ASP A 768 -0.04 -20.25 4.94
CA ASP A 768 -1.06 -21.06 4.28
C ASP A 768 -0.50 -21.71 3.01
N LEU A 769 -1.20 -22.75 2.56
CA LEU A 769 -1.05 -23.36 1.26
C LEU A 769 -2.41 -23.44 0.58
N SER A 770 -2.43 -23.13 -0.71
CA SER A 770 -3.62 -23.24 -1.55
C SER A 770 -3.61 -24.56 -2.31
N TRP A 771 -4.75 -25.25 -2.34
CA TRP A 771 -4.85 -26.55 -3.01
C TRP A 771 -6.23 -26.83 -3.60
N CYS A 772 -6.27 -27.73 -4.59
CA CYS A 772 -7.50 -28.24 -5.19
C CYS A 772 -7.35 -29.72 -5.61
N GLU A 773 -8.48 -30.40 -5.82
CA GLU A 773 -8.58 -31.82 -6.21
C GLU A 773 -9.21 -32.00 -7.60
N HIS A 774 -9.45 -30.92 -8.33
CA HIS A 774 -10.16 -30.94 -9.61
C HIS A 774 -9.19 -30.77 -10.77
N ASP A 775 -9.26 -31.68 -11.74
CA ASP A 775 -8.46 -31.62 -12.95
C ASP A 775 -8.68 -30.32 -13.73
N GLY A 776 -7.66 -29.83 -14.42
CA GLY A 776 -7.73 -28.60 -15.23
C GLY A 776 -7.78 -27.30 -14.41
N ALA A 777 -7.68 -27.39 -13.08
CA ALA A 777 -7.47 -26.23 -12.23
C ALA A 777 -6.18 -25.50 -12.64
N ARG A 778 -6.23 -24.17 -12.58
CA ARG A 778 -5.10 -23.33 -13.02
C ARG A 778 -5.03 -22.05 -12.23
N LEU A 779 -3.86 -21.43 -12.27
CA LEU A 779 -3.67 -20.06 -11.79
C LEU A 779 -3.01 -19.19 -12.85
N GLU A 780 -3.33 -17.91 -12.88
CA GLU A 780 -2.82 -16.94 -13.86
C GLU A 780 -2.44 -15.60 -13.24
N TRP A 781 -1.44 -14.93 -13.81
CA TRP A 781 -1.04 -13.58 -13.41
C TRP A 781 -0.39 -12.82 -14.58
N ARG A 782 -0.61 -11.52 -14.70
CA ARG A 782 0.07 -10.65 -15.67
C ARG A 782 1.14 -9.83 -14.94
N LEU A 783 2.37 -9.87 -15.44
CA LEU A 783 3.53 -9.27 -14.78
C LEU A 783 4.64 -8.93 -15.78
N ARG A 784 5.67 -8.24 -15.31
CA ARG A 784 6.96 -8.12 -16.02
C ARG A 784 7.95 -9.09 -15.39
N ALA A 785 8.48 -10.02 -16.18
CA ALA A 785 9.44 -11.01 -15.71
C ALA A 785 10.33 -11.50 -16.84
N ARG A 786 11.53 -11.95 -16.46
CA ARG A 786 12.36 -12.82 -17.31
C ARG A 786 12.14 -14.29 -16.96
N ARG A 787 12.02 -14.61 -15.67
CA ARG A 787 11.78 -15.97 -15.18
C ARG A 787 10.77 -15.95 -14.04
N VAL A 788 9.93 -16.97 -14.01
CA VAL A 788 8.99 -17.21 -12.92
C VAL A 788 9.14 -18.66 -12.48
N GLU A 789 9.16 -18.88 -11.17
CA GLU A 789 9.16 -20.20 -10.55
C GLU A 789 7.87 -20.40 -9.77
N LEU A 790 7.12 -21.44 -10.13
CA LEU A 790 6.05 -21.96 -9.30
C LEU A 790 6.65 -22.68 -8.10
N ARG A 791 6.27 -22.25 -6.89
CA ARG A 791 6.59 -22.95 -5.65
C ARG A 791 5.44 -23.85 -5.26
N THR A 792 5.74 -25.14 -5.16
CA THR A 792 4.76 -26.21 -4.98
C THR A 792 5.37 -27.33 -4.15
N LEU A 793 4.66 -28.44 -4.01
CA LEU A 793 5.16 -29.67 -3.40
C LEU A 793 5.32 -30.75 -4.48
N GLY A 794 6.19 -31.72 -4.22
CA GLY A 794 6.32 -32.97 -4.98
C GLY A 794 6.23 -34.15 -4.03
N GLY A 795 5.77 -35.29 -4.51
CA GLY A 795 5.61 -36.52 -3.72
C GLY A 795 4.29 -37.23 -4.01
N PRO A 796 3.99 -38.31 -3.26
CA PRO A 796 2.84 -39.15 -3.53
C PRO A 796 1.51 -38.40 -3.38
N GLY A 797 0.59 -38.62 -4.33
CA GLY A 797 -0.74 -38.00 -4.34
C GLY A 797 -0.79 -36.59 -4.95
N LEU A 798 0.29 -36.13 -5.58
CA LEU A 798 0.30 -34.90 -6.38
C LEU A 798 0.28 -35.26 -7.86
N GLY A 799 -0.40 -34.44 -8.66
CA GLY A 799 -0.50 -34.65 -10.10
C GLY A 799 0.66 -34.04 -10.88
N SER A 800 0.39 -33.59 -12.11
CA SER A 800 1.38 -32.90 -12.95
C SER A 800 1.01 -31.45 -13.19
N VAL A 801 2.00 -30.61 -13.50
CA VAL A 801 1.81 -29.20 -13.80
C VAL A 801 2.51 -28.81 -15.10
N THR A 802 1.87 -27.95 -15.88
CA THR A 802 2.51 -27.21 -16.98
C THR A 802 2.53 -25.73 -16.62
N VAL A 803 3.73 -25.16 -16.58
CA VAL A 803 3.98 -23.75 -16.29
C VAL A 803 4.39 -23.04 -17.58
N GLU A 804 3.71 -21.93 -17.89
CA GLU A 804 3.85 -21.23 -19.17
C GLU A 804 4.02 -19.72 -18.95
N LEU A 805 4.85 -19.11 -19.80
CA LEU A 805 4.84 -17.67 -20.06
C LEU A 805 4.24 -17.43 -21.44
N PHE A 806 3.28 -16.53 -21.54
CA PHE A 806 2.57 -16.21 -22.78
C PHE A 806 2.46 -14.71 -23.00
N ASP A 807 2.27 -14.30 -24.26
CA ASP A 807 1.99 -12.91 -24.60
C ASP A 807 0.54 -12.54 -24.22
N PRO A 808 0.29 -11.55 -23.33
CA PRO A 808 -1.05 -11.23 -22.85
C PRO A 808 -2.03 -10.79 -23.94
N GLY A 809 -1.54 -10.18 -25.03
CA GLY A 809 -2.38 -9.64 -26.08
C GLY A 809 -2.87 -10.70 -27.07
N SER A 810 -2.00 -11.61 -27.47
CA SER A 810 -2.27 -12.67 -28.46
C SER A 810 -2.60 -14.03 -27.85
N GLY A 811 -2.23 -14.26 -26.59
CA GLY A 811 -2.31 -15.57 -25.94
C GLY A 811 -1.24 -16.57 -26.40
N GLN A 812 -0.27 -16.15 -27.22
CA GLN A 812 0.79 -17.02 -27.71
C GLN A 812 1.73 -17.45 -26.57
N VAL A 813 1.92 -18.76 -26.38
CA VAL A 813 2.92 -19.29 -25.45
C VAL A 813 4.33 -18.98 -25.96
N LEU A 814 5.11 -18.30 -25.12
CA LEU A 814 6.50 -17.89 -25.37
C LEU A 814 7.50 -18.93 -24.84
N ALA A 815 7.20 -19.52 -23.68
CA ALA A 815 7.98 -20.59 -23.07
C ALA A 815 7.08 -21.46 -22.17
N ALA A 816 7.40 -22.75 -22.05
CA ALA A 816 6.65 -23.68 -21.21
C ALA A 816 7.55 -24.78 -20.64
N VAL A 817 7.24 -25.24 -19.44
CA VAL A 817 7.87 -26.37 -18.75
C VAL A 817 6.79 -27.25 -18.12
N GLY A 818 6.86 -28.56 -18.33
CA GLY A 818 5.99 -29.55 -17.71
C GLY A 818 6.74 -30.41 -16.72
N GLU A 819 6.15 -30.67 -15.56
CA GLU A 819 6.73 -31.51 -14.51
C GLU A 819 5.66 -32.43 -13.89
N ASP A 820 6.04 -33.68 -13.63
CA ASP A 820 5.23 -34.64 -12.88
C ASP A 820 5.60 -34.52 -11.39
N LEU A 821 4.69 -33.96 -10.59
CA LEU A 821 4.91 -33.72 -9.17
C LEU A 821 4.64 -34.97 -8.33
N GLY A 822 4.01 -36.00 -8.90
CA GLY A 822 3.73 -37.28 -8.24
C GLY A 822 4.99 -38.12 -7.99
N LEU A 823 6.12 -37.73 -8.59
CA LEU A 823 7.39 -38.45 -8.48
C LEU A 823 8.02 -38.26 -7.09
N GLY A 824 7.97 -39.32 -6.28
CA GLY A 824 8.65 -39.38 -4.99
C GLY A 824 7.95 -40.29 -3.99
N SER A 825 8.62 -40.60 -2.89
CA SER A 825 8.04 -41.39 -1.79
C SER A 825 7.65 -40.54 -0.57
N VAL A 826 8.00 -39.26 -0.56
CA VAL A 826 7.75 -38.31 0.52
C VAL A 826 7.35 -36.96 -0.07
N LEU A 827 6.56 -36.18 0.68
CA LEU A 827 6.24 -34.80 0.31
C LEU A 827 7.45 -33.90 0.58
N GLU A 828 7.85 -33.12 -0.42
CA GLU A 828 8.95 -32.18 -0.34
C GLU A 828 8.71 -30.91 -1.19
N PRO A 829 9.35 -29.77 -0.88
CA PRO A 829 9.22 -28.55 -1.66
C PRO A 829 9.77 -28.74 -3.08
N ARG A 830 9.05 -28.23 -4.06
CA ARG A 830 9.43 -28.26 -5.48
C ARG A 830 9.32 -26.87 -6.09
N ARG A 831 10.17 -26.62 -7.10
CA ARG A 831 10.18 -25.38 -7.87
C ARG A 831 10.15 -25.70 -9.36
N VAL A 832 9.10 -25.28 -10.04
CA VAL A 832 8.96 -25.46 -11.48
C VAL A 832 9.16 -24.11 -12.16
N GLY A 833 10.32 -23.94 -12.80
CA GLY A 833 10.75 -22.66 -13.36
C GLY A 833 10.61 -22.58 -14.88
N VAL A 834 10.17 -21.42 -15.38
CA VAL A 834 10.12 -21.09 -16.81
C VAL A 834 10.85 -19.76 -17.05
N GLU A 835 11.69 -19.69 -18.09
CA GLU A 835 12.59 -18.55 -18.34
C GLU A 835 12.56 -18.12 -19.81
N LEU A 836 12.66 -16.80 -20.02
CA LEU A 836 12.84 -16.13 -21.31
C LEU A 836 14.28 -15.64 -21.48
N ALA A 837 14.62 -15.30 -22.73
CA ALA A 837 15.94 -14.72 -23.05
C ALA A 837 16.16 -13.33 -22.44
N GLY A 838 15.10 -12.63 -22.03
CA GLY A 838 15.16 -11.33 -21.39
C GLY A 838 13.83 -10.96 -20.73
N SER A 839 13.85 -9.88 -19.94
CA SER A 839 12.66 -9.35 -19.28
C SER A 839 11.62 -8.85 -20.27
N ALA A 840 10.36 -9.27 -20.10
CA ALA A 840 9.24 -8.83 -20.91
C ALA A 840 7.95 -8.73 -20.08
N GLU A 841 6.97 -8.00 -20.60
CA GLU A 841 5.59 -8.13 -20.14
C GLU A 841 5.04 -9.48 -20.60
N VAL A 842 4.52 -10.27 -19.66
CA VAL A 842 4.05 -11.63 -19.88
C VAL A 842 2.82 -11.94 -19.05
N GLY A 843 2.03 -12.88 -19.54
CA GLY A 843 1.11 -13.66 -18.73
C GLY A 843 1.83 -14.90 -18.23
N PHE A 844 1.69 -15.21 -16.95
CA PHE A 844 2.06 -16.46 -16.33
C PHE A 844 0.81 -17.34 -16.20
N ARG A 845 0.96 -18.64 -16.47
CA ARG A 845 -0.08 -19.65 -16.23
C ARG A 845 0.53 -20.93 -15.68
N ALA A 846 -0.07 -21.50 -14.64
CA ALA A 846 0.20 -22.87 -14.21
C ALA A 846 -1.09 -23.70 -14.33
N VAL A 847 -1.07 -24.75 -15.15
CA VAL A 847 -2.21 -25.66 -15.37
C VAL A 847 -1.89 -27.02 -14.77
N PHE A 848 -2.76 -27.50 -13.89
CA PHE A 848 -2.61 -28.78 -13.22
C PHE A 848 -3.43 -29.85 -13.93
N ARG A 849 -2.84 -31.05 -14.07
CA ARG A 849 -3.51 -32.26 -14.52
C ARG A 849 -3.53 -33.26 -13.39
N LEU A 850 -4.73 -33.62 -12.96
CA LEU A 850 -4.96 -34.43 -11.76
C LEU A 850 -5.77 -35.68 -12.11
N ASP A 851 -5.24 -36.84 -11.75
CA ASP A 851 -5.99 -38.10 -11.69
C ASP A 851 -6.85 -38.16 -10.41
N PRO A 852 -7.86 -39.05 -10.36
CA PRO A 852 -8.70 -39.21 -9.17
C PRO A 852 -7.88 -39.50 -7.90
N GLY A 853 -7.99 -38.61 -6.91
CA GLY A 853 -7.28 -38.69 -5.63
C GLY A 853 -5.97 -37.91 -5.58
N GLU A 854 -5.57 -37.27 -6.70
CA GLU A 854 -4.45 -36.34 -6.73
C GLU A 854 -4.84 -34.93 -6.34
N ARG A 855 -3.84 -34.14 -5.93
CA ARG A 855 -3.99 -32.74 -5.54
C ARG A 855 -3.02 -31.85 -6.32
N ALA A 856 -3.48 -30.64 -6.62
CA ALA A 856 -2.61 -29.51 -6.92
C ALA A 856 -2.35 -28.75 -5.62
N VAL A 857 -1.11 -28.35 -5.37
CA VAL A 857 -0.73 -27.55 -4.20
C VAL A 857 0.14 -26.39 -4.66
N VAL A 858 -0.11 -25.19 -4.16
CA VAL A 858 0.66 -23.99 -4.47
C VAL A 858 0.98 -23.24 -3.19
N ASP A 859 2.26 -22.91 -3.04
CA ASP A 859 2.82 -22.11 -1.95
C ASP A 859 2.98 -20.64 -2.36
N GLY A 860 3.30 -20.40 -3.63
CA GLY A 860 3.50 -19.06 -4.16
C GLY A 860 4.32 -19.07 -5.43
N LEU A 861 4.83 -17.90 -5.83
CA LEU A 861 5.71 -17.73 -6.98
C LEU A 861 6.97 -16.98 -6.60
N THR A 862 8.12 -17.35 -7.18
CA THR A 862 9.32 -16.49 -7.18
C THR A 862 9.48 -15.86 -8.56
N VAL A 863 9.59 -14.54 -8.60
CA VAL A 863 9.73 -13.74 -9.83
C VAL A 863 11.14 -13.20 -9.93
N PHE A 864 11.74 -13.37 -11.11
CA PHE A 864 13.03 -12.82 -11.49
C PHE A 864 12.78 -11.76 -12.59
N PRO A 865 12.84 -10.46 -12.24
CA PRO A 865 12.49 -9.41 -13.18
C PRO A 865 13.51 -9.22 -14.30
N ASP A 866 14.79 -9.58 -14.10
CA ASP A 866 15.92 -9.32 -15.03
C ASP A 866 16.81 -10.54 -15.31
#